data_AF-A0A1Y1WGQ1-F1
#
_entry.id   AF-A0A1Y1WGQ1-F1
#
_cell.length_a   1.000
_cell.length_b   1.000
_cell.length_c   1.000
_cell.angle_alpha   90.00
_cell.angle_beta   90.00
_cell.angle_gamma   90.00
#
_symmetry.space_group_name_H-M   'P 1'
#
loop_
_entity.id
_entity.type
_entity.pdbx_description
1 polymer ?
#
loop_
_entity_poly.entity_id
_entity_poly.type
_entity_poly.pdbx_seq_one_letter_code
_entity_poly.pdbx_strand_id
1 'polypeptide(L)'
;MTVAPRAMLDAKPAADAQQAEVPNVVLSELVASNFKPEDYLKRTLKAVPEKSIRQFRKALEDSRKLTARNLQKNVYRNYESFVFISKEISGMERDMQLLRELLYNISQVGDDLIEEETEENLGRRRTLRMSMANQQDMFKEQLAKGIGELSPSTLAARQKIDVVVLNDILLLAVRRKRGNYSQAIPVADRAFNMADVSVEDLGDSPRMANLVKLVNRAETLIFAFAHIESKKEFVMLIDHAKSTLFSLDAMPMPPSNQGRPGSWAALPRTRQDSGSAGARARFDEMLDALDIHIARREFDESTALVLKLKQRLEAAGKGPEAVREAVEAHVAELARLILADLLIPCSPRKQVAGNVSLLHRLGWDKEAKEAFLASRSATIKNRTRQLKLEGNTRLYIRELAVVYFRLIRNTCEWYSEFFQDPTMISALIAWVRQEMAGYAAIFRRHVFHETQKFQTIASCLKHTLVEVEILGHAGLDLKFMLDQEFFPDLTGCIRSYETRCIAMLGKAVAEDSLAIASKITAGTEELAKVFGKQIPIIAAVSKLDEVLTDFGNELRYIVRDSLYGQSVASVTAIIEGVLKHLLTALRRGTITYAQEFALLVSTQAIVSWVIPRIGYAARPGVWAHRHRHPQPGAAARGLPAVPTGRVLPEAVTGDCPGDL
;
A
#
# COMPACT_ATOMS: atom_id res chain seq x y z
N MET A 1 53.26 -75.72 -25.33
CA MET A 1 53.83 -75.16 -26.58
C MET A 1 53.95 -73.65 -26.38
N THR A 2 55.12 -73.00 -26.51
CA THR A 2 56.47 -73.51 -26.81
C THR A 2 57.53 -72.48 -26.38
N VAL A 3 58.50 -72.89 -25.55
CA VAL A 3 59.98 -72.67 -25.66
C VAL A 3 60.47 -71.26 -26.08
N ALA A 4 61.03 -70.42 -25.18
CA ALA A 4 62.46 -70.31 -24.72
C ALA A 4 63.38 -69.53 -25.72
N PRO A 5 64.58 -68.97 -25.35
CA PRO A 5 65.65 -69.64 -24.58
C PRO A 5 66.57 -68.80 -23.65
N ARG A 6 67.40 -69.52 -22.86
CA ARG A 6 68.82 -69.28 -22.46
C ARG A 6 69.28 -67.89 -21.94
N ALA A 7 70.13 -67.77 -20.91
CA ALA A 7 70.96 -68.79 -20.23
C ALA A 7 71.16 -68.50 -18.73
N MET A 8 71.36 -69.60 -17.99
CA MET A 8 72.06 -69.66 -16.71
C MET A 8 73.24 -70.63 -16.88
N LEU A 9 74.01 -70.87 -15.82
CA LEU A 9 75.10 -71.88 -15.69
C LEU A 9 76.49 -71.40 -16.21
N ASP A 10 77.61 -71.65 -15.52
CA ASP A 10 77.77 -72.42 -14.27
C ASP A 10 79.01 -72.05 -13.45
N ALA A 11 78.89 -72.14 -12.12
CA ALA A 11 80.03 -72.06 -11.17
C ALA A 11 79.73 -72.63 -9.77
N LYS A 12 78.76 -73.55 -9.62
CA LYS A 12 78.42 -74.25 -8.34
C LYS A 12 78.25 -73.37 -7.09
N PRO A 13 77.20 -72.52 -7.06
CA PRO A 13 76.33 -72.48 -5.87
C PRO A 13 74.82 -72.38 -6.22
N ALA A 14 73.98 -73.19 -5.56
CA ALA A 14 72.50 -73.21 -5.60
C ALA A 14 72.01 -74.21 -4.50
N ALA A 15 70.79 -74.20 -3.93
CA ALA A 15 69.61 -73.31 -3.92
C ALA A 15 68.88 -73.54 -2.56
N ASP A 16 67.83 -72.84 -2.11
CA ASP A 16 67.08 -71.67 -2.61
C ASP A 16 66.45 -70.91 -1.40
N ALA A 17 65.58 -69.91 -1.61
CA ALA A 17 64.97 -69.07 -0.56
C ALA A 17 63.46 -69.28 -0.36
N GLN A 18 62.97 -69.00 0.87
CA GLN A 18 61.59 -68.55 1.08
C GLN A 18 61.50 -67.61 2.29
N GLN A 19 61.20 -66.34 2.02
CA GLN A 19 60.89 -65.32 3.01
C GLN A 19 59.47 -65.58 3.52
N ALA A 20 59.30 -65.84 4.82
CA ALA A 20 57.97 -65.94 5.43
C ALA A 20 57.41 -64.53 5.69
N GLU A 21 56.38 -64.14 4.93
CA GLU A 21 55.79 -62.81 4.93
C GLU A 21 55.25 -62.35 6.30
N VAL A 22 55.25 -61.03 6.51
CA VAL A 22 54.47 -60.43 7.60
C VAL A 22 52.99 -60.58 7.26
N PRO A 23 52.16 -61.24 8.10
CA PRO A 23 50.75 -61.42 7.80
C PRO A 23 50.05 -60.06 7.67
N ASN A 24 49.38 -59.82 6.54
CA ASN A 24 48.68 -58.57 6.27
C ASN A 24 47.24 -58.61 6.81
N VAL A 25 46.73 -57.48 7.32
CA VAL A 25 45.39 -57.42 7.92
C VAL A 25 44.35 -57.23 6.81
N VAL A 26 43.74 -58.34 6.35
CA VAL A 26 42.69 -58.34 5.33
C VAL A 26 41.37 -57.86 5.93
N LEU A 27 41.06 -56.58 5.73
CA LEU A 27 39.88 -55.93 6.30
C LEU A 27 38.54 -56.48 5.80
N SER A 28 38.47 -57.08 4.61
CA SER A 28 37.24 -57.63 4.04
C SER A 28 36.72 -58.87 4.81
N GLU A 29 37.62 -59.72 5.30
CA GLU A 29 37.23 -60.90 6.10
C GLU A 29 36.75 -60.52 7.51
N LEU A 30 37.23 -59.41 8.05
CA LEU A 30 36.86 -58.87 9.38
C LEU A 30 35.48 -58.19 9.40
N VAL A 31 34.87 -57.92 8.24
CA VAL A 31 33.57 -57.24 8.10
C VAL A 31 32.43 -58.24 7.80
N ALA A 32 32.73 -59.53 7.62
CA ALA A 32 31.73 -60.56 7.40
C ALA A 32 30.82 -60.77 8.63
N SER A 33 29.51 -60.84 8.41
CA SER A 33 28.48 -60.93 9.46
C SER A 33 28.51 -62.23 10.29
N ASN A 34 29.30 -63.22 9.88
CA ASN A 34 29.48 -64.52 10.54
C ASN A 34 30.93 -64.76 11.02
N PHE A 35 31.72 -63.69 11.19
CA PHE A 35 33.14 -63.77 11.56
C PHE A 35 33.40 -64.54 12.88
N LYS A 36 34.28 -65.53 12.83
CA LYS A 36 34.76 -66.30 13.99
C LYS A 36 36.22 -65.93 14.30
N PRO A 37 36.51 -65.20 15.40
CA PRO A 37 37.86 -64.73 15.71
C PRO A 37 38.88 -65.86 15.87
N GLU A 38 38.49 -66.98 16.48
CA GLU A 38 39.40 -68.10 16.73
C GLU A 38 39.88 -68.79 15.46
N ASP A 39 38.99 -69.03 14.50
CA ASP A 39 39.32 -69.74 13.26
C ASP A 39 40.19 -68.86 12.35
N TYR A 40 39.95 -67.55 12.36
CA TYR A 40 40.79 -66.56 11.70
C TYR A 40 42.21 -66.56 12.28
N LEU A 41 42.36 -66.41 13.60
CA LEU A 41 43.66 -66.42 14.26
C LEU A 41 44.41 -67.76 14.10
N LYS A 42 43.69 -68.90 14.17
CA LYS A 42 44.25 -70.25 13.93
C LYS A 42 44.69 -70.48 12.48
N ARG A 43 44.21 -69.70 11.52
CA ARG A 43 44.68 -69.71 10.12
C ARG A 43 45.87 -68.77 9.92
N THR A 44 45.77 -67.53 10.39
CA THR A 44 46.75 -66.45 10.14
C THR A 44 48.05 -66.58 10.96
N LEU A 45 48.03 -67.25 12.12
CA LEU A 45 49.16 -67.24 13.08
C LEU A 45 49.82 -68.62 13.33
N LYS A 46 49.58 -69.63 12.47
CA LYS A 46 50.27 -70.92 12.60
C LYS A 46 51.77 -70.78 12.31
N ALA A 47 52.61 -71.09 13.31
CA ALA A 47 54.07 -71.10 13.25
C ALA A 47 54.75 -69.75 12.93
N VAL A 48 54.18 -68.62 13.35
CA VAL A 48 54.74 -67.28 13.16
C VAL A 48 55.67 -66.88 14.32
N PRO A 49 56.88 -66.32 14.07
CA PRO A 49 57.78 -65.89 15.15
C PRO A 49 57.24 -64.69 15.94
N GLU A 50 57.58 -64.62 17.23
CA GLU A 50 56.99 -63.68 18.19
C GLU A 50 57.08 -62.20 17.76
N LYS A 51 58.19 -61.82 17.11
CA LYS A 51 58.41 -60.46 16.58
C LYS A 51 57.36 -60.08 15.53
N SER A 52 56.97 -61.02 14.66
CA SER A 52 55.94 -60.83 13.64
C SER A 52 54.54 -60.81 14.24
N ILE A 53 54.28 -61.55 15.33
CA ILE A 53 53.03 -61.46 16.10
C ILE A 53 52.87 -60.06 16.73
N ARG A 54 53.94 -59.51 17.31
CA ARG A 54 53.93 -58.13 17.86
C ARG A 54 53.69 -57.09 16.76
N GLN A 55 54.25 -57.28 15.56
CA GLN A 55 54.00 -56.42 14.40
C GLN A 55 52.55 -56.54 13.88
N PHE A 56 52.01 -57.75 13.77
CA PHE A 56 50.61 -57.99 13.39
C PHE A 56 49.63 -57.35 14.38
N ARG A 57 49.87 -57.52 15.69
CA ARG A 57 49.09 -56.85 16.75
C ARG A 57 49.14 -55.32 16.60
N LYS A 58 50.32 -54.75 16.33
CA LYS A 58 50.45 -53.30 16.11
C LYS A 58 49.70 -52.84 14.86
N ALA A 59 49.81 -53.56 13.74
CA ALA A 59 49.07 -53.27 12.52
C ALA A 59 47.55 -53.36 12.72
N LEU A 60 47.07 -54.35 13.48
CA LEU A 60 45.66 -54.48 13.85
C LEU A 60 45.19 -53.33 14.76
N GLU A 61 46.02 -52.89 15.70
CA GLU A 61 45.72 -51.77 16.60
C GLU A 61 45.72 -50.42 15.86
N ASP A 62 46.65 -50.22 14.92
CA ASP A 62 46.72 -49.02 14.08
C ASP A 62 45.57 -49.00 13.06
N SER A 63 45.18 -50.17 12.52
CA SER A 63 43.96 -50.34 11.71
C SER A 63 42.68 -50.07 12.51
N ARG A 64 42.61 -50.52 13.78
CA ARG A 64 41.51 -50.18 14.70
C ARG A 64 41.42 -48.67 14.94
N LYS A 65 42.55 -48.00 15.17
CA LYS A 65 42.62 -46.53 15.35
C LYS A 65 42.23 -45.78 14.08
N LEU A 66 42.64 -46.26 12.90
CA LEU A 66 42.26 -45.69 11.61
C LEU A 66 40.76 -45.85 11.35
N THR A 67 40.20 -47.05 11.54
CA THR A 67 38.77 -47.32 11.38
C THR A 67 37.93 -46.52 12.40
N ALA A 68 38.38 -46.37 13.64
CA ALA A 68 37.71 -45.53 14.63
C ALA A 68 37.68 -44.04 14.20
N ARG A 69 38.80 -43.50 13.68
CA ARG A 69 38.86 -42.14 13.12
C ARG A 69 38.00 -41.97 11.86
N ASN A 70 37.97 -42.97 10.98
CA ASN A 70 37.15 -42.96 9.78
C ASN A 70 35.65 -43.05 10.11
N LEU A 71 35.27 -43.90 11.06
CA LEU A 71 33.90 -43.97 11.58
C LEU A 71 33.52 -42.63 12.23
N GLN A 72 34.36 -42.08 13.09
CA GLN A 72 34.15 -40.77 13.70
C GLN A 72 33.97 -39.67 12.64
N LYS A 73 34.82 -39.64 11.60
CA LYS A 73 34.70 -38.68 10.49
C LYS A 73 33.44 -38.89 9.65
N ASN A 74 33.01 -40.13 9.45
CA ASN A 74 31.79 -40.46 8.70
C ASN A 74 30.52 -40.12 9.52
N VAL A 75 30.52 -40.42 10.82
CA VAL A 75 29.48 -40.01 11.77
C VAL A 75 29.38 -38.49 11.82
N TYR A 76 30.50 -37.75 11.96
CA TYR A 76 30.45 -36.28 11.92
C TYR A 76 29.98 -35.73 10.57
N ARG A 77 30.41 -36.32 9.44
CA ARG A 77 29.97 -35.88 8.10
C ARG A 77 28.47 -36.07 7.89
N ASN A 78 27.90 -37.14 8.43
CA ASN A 78 26.48 -37.46 8.30
C ASN A 78 25.69 -37.07 9.56
N TYR A 79 26.29 -36.34 10.51
CA TYR A 79 25.68 -35.99 11.79
C TYR A 79 24.48 -35.06 11.58
N GLU A 80 24.61 -34.09 10.67
CA GLU A 80 23.53 -33.21 10.27
C GLU A 80 22.34 -34.00 9.70
N SER A 81 22.60 -34.95 8.80
CA SER A 81 21.57 -35.84 8.26
C SER A 81 20.94 -36.74 9.33
N PHE A 82 21.74 -37.29 10.25
CA PHE A 82 21.24 -38.12 11.34
C PHE A 82 20.37 -37.34 12.32
N VAL A 83 20.78 -36.12 12.70
CA VAL A 83 20.01 -35.22 13.56
C VAL A 83 18.74 -34.76 12.85
N PHE A 84 18.80 -34.45 11.56
CA PHE A 84 17.63 -34.10 10.76
C PHE A 84 16.62 -35.26 10.71
N ILE A 85 17.06 -36.47 10.34
CA ILE A 85 16.20 -37.66 10.26
C ILE A 85 15.64 -38.03 11.63
N SER A 86 16.45 -37.97 12.71
CA SER A 86 15.98 -38.22 14.07
C SER A 86 14.91 -37.21 14.50
N LYS A 87 15.07 -35.93 14.14
CA LYS A 87 14.10 -34.87 14.42
C LYS A 87 12.81 -35.00 13.60
N GLU A 88 12.90 -35.43 12.34
CA GLU A 88 11.76 -35.80 11.48
C GLU A 88 11.00 -36.98 12.09
N ILE A 89 11.68 -38.07 12.49
CA ILE A 89 11.06 -39.23 13.14
C ILE A 89 10.34 -38.81 14.44
N SER A 90 10.98 -37.98 15.29
CA SER A 90 10.31 -37.40 16.48
C SER A 90 9.21 -36.39 16.14
N GLY A 91 9.15 -35.88 14.91
CA GLY A 91 8.01 -35.14 14.37
C GLY A 91 6.86 -36.08 14.06
N MET A 92 7.11 -37.06 13.19
CA MET A 92 6.15 -38.10 12.81
C MET A 92 5.56 -38.85 13.99
N GLU A 93 6.34 -39.13 15.04
CA GLU A 93 5.84 -39.77 16.26
C GLU A 93 4.82 -38.89 17.00
N ARG A 94 5.07 -37.58 17.09
CA ARG A 94 4.11 -36.62 17.67
C ARG A 94 2.87 -36.47 16.80
N ASP A 95 3.02 -36.43 15.49
CA ASP A 95 1.89 -36.36 14.55
C ASP A 95 1.05 -37.65 14.59
N MET A 96 1.67 -38.82 14.78
CA MET A 96 0.97 -40.09 15.03
C MET A 96 0.22 -40.11 16.37
N GLN A 97 0.80 -39.53 17.43
CA GLN A 97 0.11 -39.38 18.71
C GLN A 97 -1.11 -38.46 18.57
N LEU A 98 -0.97 -37.34 17.86
CA LEU A 98 -2.06 -36.41 17.54
C LEU A 98 -3.17 -37.07 16.69
N LEU A 99 -2.80 -37.84 15.67
CA LEU A 99 -3.75 -38.61 14.86
C LEU A 99 -4.52 -39.63 15.70
N ARG A 100 -3.85 -40.31 16.64
CA ARG A 100 -4.50 -41.25 17.57
C ARG A 100 -5.51 -40.55 18.49
N GLU A 101 -5.18 -39.36 19.00
CA GLU A 101 -6.12 -38.55 19.79
C GLU A 101 -7.32 -38.08 18.96
N LEU A 102 -7.10 -37.62 17.73
CA LEU A 102 -8.18 -37.24 16.82
C LEU A 102 -9.08 -38.43 16.45
N LEU A 103 -8.52 -39.60 16.21
CA LEU A 103 -9.29 -40.84 15.97
C LEU A 103 -10.08 -41.27 17.21
N TYR A 104 -9.51 -41.12 18.41
CA TYR A 104 -10.23 -41.38 19.66
C TYR A 104 -11.43 -40.44 19.86
N ASN A 105 -11.25 -39.15 19.56
CA ASN A 105 -12.33 -38.16 19.61
C ASN A 105 -13.42 -38.47 18.55
N ILE A 106 -13.04 -38.91 17.35
CA ILE A 106 -13.99 -39.34 16.32
C ILE A 106 -14.72 -40.62 16.75
N SER A 107 -14.07 -41.58 17.42
CA SER A 107 -14.78 -42.74 17.97
C SER A 107 -15.75 -42.36 19.09
N GLN A 108 -15.39 -41.43 19.99
CA GLN A 108 -16.35 -40.94 21.00
C GLN A 108 -17.55 -40.26 20.36
N VAL A 109 -17.34 -39.36 19.39
CA VAL A 109 -18.45 -38.73 18.66
C VAL A 109 -19.25 -39.75 17.85
N GLY A 110 -18.63 -40.83 17.38
CA GLY A 110 -19.31 -41.96 16.75
C GLY A 110 -20.21 -42.70 17.73
N ASP A 111 -19.70 -43.08 18.91
CA ASP A 111 -20.47 -43.78 19.94
C ASP A 111 -21.62 -42.90 20.48
N ASP A 112 -21.38 -41.60 20.72
CA ASP A 112 -22.41 -40.60 21.09
C ASP A 112 -23.53 -40.46 20.04
N LEU A 113 -23.26 -40.79 18.77
CA LEU A 113 -24.23 -40.78 17.67
C LEU A 113 -24.92 -42.14 17.46
N ILE A 114 -24.46 -43.20 18.14
CA ILE A 114 -24.95 -44.58 18.00
C ILE A 114 -25.84 -45.00 19.20
N GLU A 115 -25.83 -44.27 20.32
CA GLU A 115 -26.78 -44.54 21.42
C GLU A 115 -28.25 -44.43 20.98
N GLU A 116 -29.05 -45.43 21.37
CA GLU A 116 -30.27 -45.82 20.65
C GLU A 116 -31.47 -44.84 20.72
N GLU A 117 -32.30 -44.90 19.68
CA GLU A 117 -33.48 -44.05 19.49
C GLU A 117 -34.55 -44.29 20.58
N THR A 118 -34.67 -43.36 21.52
CA THR A 118 -35.77 -43.29 22.50
C THR A 118 -36.53 -41.97 22.40
N GLU A 119 -37.86 -42.03 22.54
CA GLU A 119 -38.77 -40.92 22.18
C GLU A 119 -38.53 -39.60 22.95
N GLU A 120 -37.96 -39.66 24.16
CA GLU A 120 -37.61 -38.45 24.93
C GLU A 120 -36.61 -37.54 24.21
N ASN A 121 -35.73 -38.08 23.35
CA ASN A 121 -34.73 -37.30 22.64
C ASN A 121 -35.28 -36.46 21.46
N LEU A 122 -36.52 -36.70 21.00
CA LEU A 122 -37.17 -35.79 20.03
C LEU A 122 -37.38 -34.38 20.60
N GLY A 123 -37.63 -34.27 21.91
CA GLY A 123 -37.77 -32.98 22.60
C GLY A 123 -36.49 -32.14 22.53
N ARG A 124 -35.33 -32.77 22.79
CA ARG A 124 -34.02 -32.11 22.74
C ARG A 124 -33.58 -31.75 21.31
N ARG A 125 -33.91 -32.58 20.30
CA ARG A 125 -33.64 -32.24 18.88
C ARG A 125 -34.44 -31.03 18.39
N ARG A 126 -35.65 -30.75 18.92
CA ARG A 126 -36.38 -29.51 18.61
C ARG A 126 -35.74 -28.25 19.20
N THR A 127 -35.04 -28.36 20.33
CA THR A 127 -34.25 -27.25 20.90
C THR A 127 -32.87 -27.09 20.26
N LEU A 128 -32.35 -28.12 19.57
CA LEU A 128 -31.27 -28.01 18.58
C LEU A 128 -31.79 -27.37 17.26
N ARG A 129 -32.40 -26.20 17.40
CA ARG A 129 -32.74 -25.30 16.29
C ARG A 129 -31.42 -24.85 15.68
N MET A 130 -31.05 -25.50 14.57
CA MET A 130 -29.84 -25.33 13.75
C MET A 130 -28.86 -24.26 14.27
N SER A 131 -27.79 -24.68 14.95
CA SER A 131 -26.67 -23.79 15.26
C SER A 131 -26.16 -23.15 13.97
N MET A 132 -25.72 -21.88 14.03
CA MET A 132 -25.14 -21.20 12.87
C MET A 132 -23.96 -21.98 12.27
N ALA A 133 -23.27 -22.81 13.07
CA ALA A 133 -22.27 -23.75 12.59
C ALA A 133 -22.85 -24.78 11.59
N ASN A 134 -23.91 -25.51 11.96
CA ASN A 134 -24.57 -26.48 11.07
C ASN A 134 -25.10 -25.83 9.78
N GLN A 135 -25.63 -24.60 9.84
CA GLN A 135 -25.99 -23.90 8.60
C GLN A 135 -24.76 -23.55 7.77
N GLN A 136 -23.69 -23.02 8.37
CA GLN A 136 -22.45 -22.72 7.66
C GLN A 136 -21.79 -23.96 7.05
N ASP A 137 -21.86 -25.11 7.72
CA ASP A 137 -21.27 -26.35 7.22
C ASP A 137 -22.13 -26.96 6.10
N MET A 138 -23.46 -26.94 6.21
CA MET A 138 -24.37 -27.28 5.11
C MET A 138 -24.12 -26.39 3.86
N PHE A 139 -23.94 -25.08 4.03
CA PHE A 139 -23.59 -24.17 2.93
C PHE A 139 -22.15 -24.37 2.39
N LYS A 140 -21.21 -24.93 3.17
CA LYS A 140 -19.86 -25.31 2.68
C LYS A 140 -19.88 -26.61 1.88
N GLU A 141 -20.86 -27.47 2.14
CA GLU A 141 -21.07 -28.76 1.47
C GLU A 141 -21.77 -28.56 0.13
N GLN A 142 -22.78 -27.68 0.05
CA GLN A 142 -23.42 -27.23 -1.20
C GLN A 142 -22.55 -26.33 -2.10
N LEU A 143 -21.26 -26.13 -1.77
CA LEU A 143 -20.36 -25.23 -2.50
C LEU A 143 -19.54 -25.99 -3.56
N ALA A 144 -19.89 -25.83 -4.84
CA ALA A 144 -19.12 -26.34 -5.96
C ALA A 144 -17.83 -25.51 -6.14
N LYS A 145 -16.69 -26.08 -5.71
CA LYS A 145 -15.40 -25.38 -5.58
C LYS A 145 -14.52 -25.50 -6.84
N GLY A 146 -13.94 -24.38 -7.29
CA GLY A 146 -12.81 -24.38 -8.22
C GLY A 146 -13.11 -24.58 -9.70
N ILE A 147 -14.32 -24.23 -10.14
CA ILE A 147 -14.77 -24.24 -11.53
C ILE A 147 -13.98 -23.19 -12.34
N GLY A 148 -13.63 -23.48 -13.59
CA GLY A 148 -12.96 -22.51 -14.48
C GLY A 148 -13.96 -21.71 -15.32
N GLU A 149 -13.99 -20.39 -15.21
CA GLU A 149 -14.73 -19.53 -16.13
C GLU A 149 -13.94 -19.35 -17.43
N LEU A 150 -14.55 -19.66 -18.58
CA LEU A 150 -14.00 -19.45 -19.92
C LEU A 150 -14.71 -18.28 -20.62
N SER A 151 -13.94 -17.50 -21.37
CA SER A 151 -14.46 -16.42 -22.21
C SER A 151 -15.31 -16.96 -23.38
N PRO A 152 -16.56 -16.51 -23.60
CA PRO A 152 -17.43 -17.06 -24.66
C PRO A 152 -16.91 -16.91 -26.09
N SER A 153 -16.11 -15.87 -26.36
CA SER A 153 -15.60 -15.55 -27.70
C SER A 153 -14.19 -16.06 -27.99
N THR A 154 -13.42 -16.42 -26.96
CA THR A 154 -12.01 -16.80 -27.10
C THR A 154 -11.65 -18.13 -26.43
N LEU A 155 -12.56 -18.73 -25.67
CA LEU A 155 -12.39 -19.97 -24.87
C LEU A 155 -11.16 -19.97 -23.94
N ALA A 156 -10.56 -18.81 -23.72
CA ALA A 156 -9.47 -18.63 -22.77
C ALA A 156 -10.01 -18.62 -21.33
N ALA A 157 -9.34 -19.34 -20.44
CA ALA A 157 -9.67 -19.35 -19.02
C ALA A 157 -9.43 -17.95 -18.40
N ARG A 158 -10.48 -17.38 -17.82
CA ARG A 158 -10.47 -16.05 -17.18
C ARG A 158 -10.08 -16.13 -15.70
N GLN A 159 -10.79 -16.94 -14.93
CA GLN A 159 -10.65 -17.02 -13.49
C GLN A 159 -11.20 -18.34 -12.94
N LYS A 160 -10.74 -18.72 -11.74
CA LYS A 160 -11.35 -19.82 -10.97
C LYS A 160 -12.43 -19.25 -10.06
N ILE A 161 -13.64 -19.80 -10.17
CA ILE A 161 -14.83 -19.42 -9.43
C ILE A 161 -15.28 -20.57 -8.53
N ASP A 162 -15.95 -20.22 -7.44
CA ASP A 162 -16.75 -21.13 -6.64
C ASP A 162 -18.21 -20.75 -6.84
N VAL A 163 -19.10 -21.73 -6.97
CA VAL A 163 -20.52 -21.49 -7.26
C VAL A 163 -21.38 -21.99 -6.11
N VAL A 164 -22.27 -21.12 -5.62
CA VAL A 164 -23.30 -21.46 -4.62
C VAL A 164 -24.64 -21.44 -5.34
N VAL A 165 -25.35 -22.56 -5.32
CA VAL A 165 -26.76 -22.63 -5.73
C VAL A 165 -27.60 -22.45 -4.47
N LEU A 166 -28.40 -21.39 -4.41
CA LEU A 166 -29.46 -21.23 -3.40
C LEU A 166 -30.81 -21.57 -4.03
N ASN A 167 -31.87 -21.58 -3.20
CA ASN A 167 -33.22 -21.95 -3.64
C ASN A 167 -33.75 -21.05 -4.78
N ASP A 168 -33.41 -19.76 -4.74
CA ASP A 168 -33.90 -18.68 -5.60
C ASP A 168 -32.79 -17.96 -6.39
N ILE A 169 -31.53 -18.03 -5.92
CA ILE A 169 -30.39 -17.27 -6.47
C ILE A 169 -29.16 -18.16 -6.70
N LEU A 170 -28.55 -18.06 -7.88
CA LEU A 170 -27.24 -18.60 -8.21
C LEU A 170 -26.16 -17.54 -7.95
N LEU A 171 -25.21 -17.81 -7.06
CA LEU A 171 -24.09 -16.91 -6.75
C LEU A 171 -22.77 -17.43 -7.33
N LEU A 172 -22.06 -16.56 -8.06
CA LEU A 172 -20.69 -16.81 -8.51
C LEU A 172 -19.72 -16.05 -7.62
N ALA A 173 -18.84 -16.75 -6.91
CA ALA A 173 -17.82 -16.18 -6.04
C ALA A 173 -16.42 -16.34 -6.62
N VAL A 174 -15.64 -15.26 -6.61
CA VAL A 174 -14.23 -15.23 -7.03
C VAL A 174 -13.35 -15.18 -5.78
N ARG A 175 -12.38 -16.09 -5.65
CA ARG A 175 -11.44 -16.06 -4.52
C ARG A 175 -10.46 -14.89 -4.66
N ARG A 176 -10.52 -13.93 -3.74
CA ARG A 176 -9.62 -12.75 -3.70
C ARG A 176 -8.85 -12.71 -2.38
N LYS A 177 -7.54 -12.42 -2.43
CA LYS A 177 -6.72 -12.18 -1.22
C LYS A 177 -6.92 -10.75 -0.74
N ARG A 178 -7.24 -10.55 0.54
CA ARG A 178 -7.54 -9.23 1.14
C ARG A 178 -6.66 -8.96 2.37
N GLY A 179 -5.63 -8.13 2.20
CA GLY A 179 -4.73 -7.72 3.29
C GLY A 179 -3.83 -8.84 3.83
N ASN A 180 -3.38 -8.70 5.09
CA ASN A 180 -2.42 -9.59 5.75
C ASN A 180 -2.93 -11.03 6.05
N TYR A 181 -4.12 -11.40 5.62
CA TYR A 181 -4.62 -12.77 5.78
C TYR A 181 -4.02 -13.69 4.71
N SER A 182 -3.37 -14.77 5.14
CA SER A 182 -2.72 -15.76 4.27
C SER A 182 -3.70 -16.44 3.28
N GLN A 183 -4.95 -16.62 3.72
CA GLN A 183 -5.99 -17.34 2.99
C GLN A 183 -6.78 -16.42 2.06
N ALA A 184 -7.11 -16.93 0.87
CA ALA A 184 -7.97 -16.24 -0.09
C ALA A 184 -9.44 -16.42 0.31
N ILE A 185 -10.18 -15.32 0.39
CA ILE A 185 -11.59 -15.31 0.79
C ILE A 185 -12.44 -15.35 -0.50
N PRO A 186 -13.46 -16.22 -0.61
CA PRO A 186 -14.43 -16.15 -1.71
C PRO A 186 -15.24 -14.86 -1.58
N VAL A 187 -15.27 -14.06 -2.64
CA VAL A 187 -16.06 -12.82 -2.71
C VAL A 187 -17.08 -12.98 -3.83
N ALA A 188 -18.37 -12.83 -3.51
CA ALA A 188 -19.43 -12.83 -4.52
C ALA A 188 -19.15 -11.74 -5.57
N ASP A 189 -19.06 -12.15 -6.83
CA ASP A 189 -18.76 -11.28 -7.98
C ASP A 189 -20.00 -11.11 -8.87
N ARG A 190 -20.87 -12.14 -8.95
CA ARG A 190 -22.17 -12.08 -9.66
C ARG A 190 -23.25 -12.87 -8.92
N ALA A 191 -24.51 -12.47 -9.13
CA ALA A 191 -25.71 -13.14 -8.64
C ALA A 191 -26.74 -13.19 -9.78
N PHE A 192 -27.42 -14.32 -9.95
CA PHE A 192 -28.46 -14.52 -10.96
C PHE A 192 -29.71 -15.14 -10.35
N ASN A 193 -30.90 -14.69 -10.75
CA ASN A 193 -32.15 -15.29 -10.33
C ASN A 193 -32.36 -16.64 -11.05
N MET A 194 -32.71 -17.69 -10.30
CA MET A 194 -32.90 -19.05 -10.84
C MET A 194 -34.01 -19.15 -11.89
N ALA A 195 -34.99 -18.23 -11.87
CA ALA A 195 -36.05 -18.14 -12.89
C ALA A 195 -35.54 -17.69 -14.28
N ASP A 196 -34.41 -16.96 -14.34
CA ASP A 196 -33.87 -16.35 -15.58
C ASP A 196 -32.68 -17.12 -16.18
N VAL A 197 -32.27 -18.22 -15.53
CA VAL A 197 -31.07 -18.99 -15.87
C VAL A 197 -31.43 -20.24 -16.67
N SER A 198 -30.92 -20.37 -17.89
CA SER A 198 -30.88 -21.64 -18.62
C SER A 198 -29.47 -22.25 -18.62
N VAL A 199 -29.42 -23.58 -18.52
CA VAL A 199 -28.19 -24.38 -18.52
C VAL A 199 -28.23 -25.23 -19.79
N GLU A 200 -27.19 -25.14 -20.60
CA GLU A 200 -27.02 -25.89 -21.84
C GLU A 200 -25.74 -26.73 -21.73
N ASP A 201 -25.86 -28.05 -21.88
CA ASP A 201 -24.71 -28.95 -21.89
C ASP A 201 -24.03 -28.89 -23.28
N LEU A 202 -22.80 -28.39 -23.31
CA LEU A 202 -21.94 -28.52 -24.49
C LEU A 202 -21.25 -29.89 -24.41
N GLY A 203 -21.83 -30.84 -25.15
CA GLY A 203 -21.39 -32.24 -25.18
C GLY A 203 -19.91 -32.43 -25.54
N ASP A 204 -19.36 -33.54 -25.07
CA ASP A 204 -17.92 -33.78 -25.06
C ASP A 204 -17.30 -33.81 -26.47
N SER A 205 -16.28 -32.96 -26.68
CA SER A 205 -15.47 -32.94 -27.89
C SER A 205 -14.03 -33.37 -27.57
N PRO A 206 -13.30 -34.03 -28.48
CA PRO A 206 -11.99 -34.65 -28.19
C PRO A 206 -10.86 -33.67 -27.84
N ARG A 207 -11.12 -32.36 -27.80
CA ARG A 207 -10.22 -31.31 -27.31
C ARG A 207 -10.71 -30.58 -26.05
N MET A 208 -11.97 -30.75 -25.65
CA MET A 208 -12.61 -30.02 -24.54
C MET A 208 -13.65 -30.92 -23.87
N ALA A 209 -13.39 -31.34 -22.63
CA ALA A 209 -14.28 -32.16 -21.83
C ALA A 209 -14.96 -31.31 -20.73
N ASN A 210 -16.14 -31.75 -20.28
CA ASN A 210 -16.84 -31.20 -19.11
C ASN A 210 -17.14 -29.69 -19.17
N LEU A 211 -17.61 -29.18 -20.31
CA LEU A 211 -18.13 -27.81 -20.40
C LEU A 211 -19.62 -27.75 -20.07
N VAL A 212 -20.06 -26.65 -19.45
CA VAL A 212 -21.46 -26.27 -19.27
C VAL A 212 -21.60 -24.79 -19.65
N LYS A 213 -22.61 -24.45 -20.43
CA LYS A 213 -22.93 -23.08 -20.82
C LYS A 213 -24.12 -22.59 -20.01
N LEU A 214 -23.92 -21.52 -19.25
CA LEU A 214 -24.96 -20.80 -18.53
C LEU A 214 -25.40 -19.62 -19.39
N VAL A 215 -26.70 -19.53 -19.72
CA VAL A 215 -27.26 -18.37 -20.42
C VAL A 215 -28.26 -17.69 -19.49
N ASN A 216 -28.07 -16.39 -19.28
CA ASN A 216 -29.00 -15.54 -18.54
C ASN A 216 -29.23 -14.27 -19.34
N ARG A 217 -30.36 -14.20 -20.06
CA ARG A 217 -30.89 -13.09 -20.87
C ARG A 217 -29.88 -12.37 -21.80
N ALA A 218 -28.94 -11.61 -21.23
CA ALA A 218 -27.91 -10.83 -21.94
C ALA A 218 -26.47 -11.36 -21.75
N GLU A 219 -26.21 -12.24 -20.79
CA GLU A 219 -24.89 -12.84 -20.54
C GLU A 219 -24.88 -14.33 -20.89
N THR A 220 -23.80 -14.78 -21.52
CA THR A 220 -23.46 -16.20 -21.67
C THR A 220 -22.14 -16.43 -20.93
N LEU A 221 -22.08 -17.44 -20.06
CA LEU A 221 -20.87 -17.88 -19.38
C LEU A 221 -20.60 -19.33 -19.73
N ILE A 222 -19.32 -19.69 -19.89
CA ILE A 222 -18.90 -21.08 -20.12
C ILE A 222 -18.08 -21.52 -18.91
N PHE A 223 -18.50 -22.62 -18.29
CA PHE A 223 -17.86 -23.21 -17.13
C PHE A 223 -17.17 -24.52 -17.51
N ALA A 224 -15.90 -24.65 -17.16
CA ALA A 224 -15.13 -25.89 -17.28
C ALA A 224 -14.99 -26.56 -15.91
N PHE A 225 -15.41 -27.83 -15.84
CA PHE A 225 -15.35 -28.65 -14.63
C PHE A 225 -14.14 -29.59 -14.69
N ALA A 226 -13.43 -29.75 -13.57
CA ALA A 226 -12.30 -30.66 -13.48
C ALA A 226 -12.72 -32.14 -13.61
N HIS A 227 -13.94 -32.47 -13.17
CA HIS A 227 -14.49 -33.83 -13.17
C HIS A 227 -15.91 -33.84 -13.74
N ILE A 228 -16.26 -34.91 -14.46
CA ILE A 228 -17.60 -35.12 -15.03
C ILE A 228 -18.67 -35.33 -13.94
N GLU A 229 -18.26 -35.87 -12.78
CA GLU A 229 -19.12 -36.06 -11.61
C GLU A 229 -19.58 -34.72 -11.04
N SER A 230 -18.65 -33.79 -10.81
CA SER A 230 -18.97 -32.43 -10.36
C SER A 230 -19.82 -31.64 -11.36
N LYS A 231 -19.71 -31.93 -12.67
CA LYS A 231 -20.60 -31.38 -13.70
C LYS A 231 -22.03 -31.94 -13.54
N LYS A 232 -22.19 -33.25 -13.34
CA LYS A 232 -23.51 -33.88 -13.14
C LYS A 232 -24.17 -33.41 -11.85
N GLU A 233 -23.42 -33.39 -10.76
CA GLU A 233 -23.84 -32.89 -9.44
C GLU A 233 -24.32 -31.43 -9.53
N PHE A 234 -23.56 -30.56 -10.22
CA PHE A 234 -23.94 -29.17 -10.45
C PHE A 234 -25.25 -29.00 -11.24
N VAL A 235 -25.44 -29.78 -12.31
CA VAL A 235 -26.69 -29.76 -13.09
C VAL A 235 -27.88 -30.27 -12.26
N MET A 236 -27.69 -31.38 -11.54
CA MET A 236 -28.71 -31.93 -10.63
C MET A 236 -29.11 -30.94 -9.54
N LEU A 237 -28.16 -30.19 -8.97
CA LEU A 237 -28.44 -29.19 -7.95
C LEU A 237 -29.26 -28.00 -8.49
N ILE A 238 -28.98 -27.57 -9.73
CA ILE A 238 -29.78 -26.52 -10.40
C ILE A 238 -31.18 -27.02 -10.74
N ASP A 239 -31.33 -28.24 -11.26
CA ASP A 239 -32.64 -28.80 -11.60
C ASP A 239 -33.49 -29.07 -10.35
N HIS A 240 -32.87 -29.50 -9.25
CA HIS A 240 -33.55 -29.64 -7.96
C HIS A 240 -34.03 -28.28 -7.42
N ALA A 241 -33.17 -27.26 -7.42
CA ALA A 241 -33.55 -25.91 -6.99
C ALA A 241 -34.69 -25.32 -7.86
N LYS A 242 -34.64 -25.50 -9.19
CA LYS A 242 -35.75 -25.13 -10.08
C LYS A 242 -37.05 -25.87 -9.77
N SER A 243 -36.99 -27.19 -9.57
CA SER A 243 -38.15 -28.00 -9.22
C SER A 243 -38.80 -27.59 -7.90
N THR A 244 -37.98 -27.22 -6.89
CA THR A 244 -38.47 -26.64 -5.63
C THR A 244 -39.11 -25.27 -5.84
N LEU A 245 -38.52 -24.38 -6.65
CA LEU A 245 -39.07 -23.06 -6.97
C LEU A 245 -40.47 -23.17 -7.58
N PHE A 246 -40.64 -24.04 -8.60
CA PHE A 246 -41.94 -24.25 -9.25
C PHE A 246 -42.97 -25.00 -8.39
N SER A 247 -42.55 -25.70 -7.33
CA SER A 247 -43.47 -26.38 -6.40
C SER A 247 -44.01 -25.44 -5.31
N LEU A 248 -43.26 -24.39 -4.94
CA LEU A 248 -43.67 -23.45 -3.89
C LEU A 248 -44.81 -22.51 -4.33
N ASP A 249 -44.87 -22.14 -5.61
CA ASP A 249 -46.00 -21.38 -6.18
C ASP A 249 -47.31 -22.20 -6.28
N ALA A 250 -47.27 -23.51 -6.05
CA ALA A 250 -48.39 -24.43 -6.32
C ALA A 250 -49.22 -24.83 -5.08
N MET A 251 -48.98 -24.24 -3.89
CA MET A 251 -49.63 -24.68 -2.64
C MET A 251 -50.58 -23.62 -2.04
N PRO A 252 -51.90 -23.87 -1.95
CA PRO A 252 -52.85 -22.95 -1.33
C PRO A 252 -52.67 -22.90 0.20
N MET A 253 -52.45 -21.71 0.74
CA MET A 253 -52.37 -21.49 2.20
C MET A 253 -53.74 -21.66 2.88
N PRO A 254 -53.83 -22.29 4.06
CA PRO A 254 -55.05 -22.32 4.86
C PRO A 254 -55.33 -20.96 5.51
N PRO A 255 -56.61 -20.55 5.68
CA PRO A 255 -56.95 -19.24 6.21
C PRO A 255 -56.63 -19.14 7.71
N SER A 256 -55.81 -18.14 8.08
CA SER A 256 -55.50 -17.83 9.47
C SER A 256 -56.63 -17.06 10.15
N ASN A 257 -56.90 -17.41 11.41
CA ASN A 257 -58.08 -17.04 12.16
C ASN A 257 -58.02 -15.59 12.67
N GLN A 258 -58.73 -14.65 12.02
CA GLN A 258 -58.85 -13.27 12.52
C GLN A 258 -59.81 -13.18 13.71
N GLY A 259 -59.49 -12.29 14.65
CA GLY A 259 -60.13 -12.22 15.96
C GLY A 259 -61.59 -11.73 15.98
N ARG A 260 -62.24 -12.00 17.11
CA ARG A 260 -63.61 -11.58 17.48
C ARG A 260 -63.95 -10.13 17.06
N PRO A 261 -65.08 -9.88 16.39
CA PRO A 261 -65.77 -8.60 16.45
C PRO A 261 -66.56 -8.50 17.76
N GLY A 262 -66.28 -7.47 18.56
CA GLY A 262 -67.04 -7.15 19.75
C GLY A 262 -68.23 -6.22 19.47
N SER A 263 -69.33 -6.46 20.18
CA SER A 263 -70.45 -5.56 20.49
C SER A 263 -71.17 -4.81 19.36
N TRP A 264 -72.50 -4.99 19.33
CA TRP A 264 -73.42 -4.24 18.50
C TRP A 264 -73.63 -2.84 19.09
N ALA A 265 -73.30 -1.79 18.34
CA ALA A 265 -73.76 -0.43 18.61
C ALA A 265 -73.96 0.32 17.29
N ALA A 266 -75.17 0.24 16.74
CA ALA A 266 -75.55 1.03 15.59
C ALA A 266 -75.73 2.50 16.02
N LEU A 267 -74.93 3.40 15.43
CA LEU A 267 -75.19 4.83 15.39
C LEU A 267 -75.25 5.28 13.92
N PRO A 268 -76.11 6.24 13.55
CA PRO A 268 -76.46 6.44 12.15
C PRO A 268 -75.30 7.00 11.34
N ARG A 269 -74.99 6.39 10.19
CA ARG A 269 -74.16 7.03 9.17
C ARG A 269 -74.92 8.23 8.59
N THR A 270 -74.62 9.43 9.07
CA THR A 270 -74.86 10.67 8.32
C THR A 270 -74.17 10.55 6.96
N ARG A 271 -74.95 10.63 5.88
CA ARG A 271 -74.42 10.73 4.51
C ARG A 271 -73.73 12.08 4.36
N GLN A 272 -72.39 12.10 4.43
CA GLN A 272 -71.57 13.19 3.93
C GLN A 272 -70.34 12.63 3.17
N ASP A 273 -70.16 13.15 1.96
CA ASP A 273 -68.94 13.19 1.14
C ASP A 273 -68.26 11.89 0.68
N SER A 274 -68.99 11.10 -0.12
CA SER A 274 -68.41 10.04 -0.96
C SER A 274 -67.38 10.52 -2.01
N GLY A 275 -67.32 11.83 -2.30
CA GLY A 275 -66.31 12.42 -3.19
C GLY A 275 -64.91 12.50 -2.57
N SER A 276 -64.81 12.72 -1.25
CA SER A 276 -63.53 12.89 -0.55
C SER A 276 -62.78 11.57 -0.37
N ALA A 277 -63.50 10.51 0.03
CA ALA A 277 -62.93 9.17 0.19
C ALA A 277 -62.37 8.60 -1.13
N GLY A 278 -63.08 8.80 -2.24
CA GLY A 278 -62.62 8.35 -3.57
C GLY A 278 -61.43 9.16 -4.11
N ALA A 279 -61.25 10.41 -3.68
CA ALA A 279 -60.04 11.17 -3.98
C ALA A 279 -58.85 10.64 -3.17
N ARG A 280 -59.03 10.36 -1.86
CA ARG A 280 -57.97 9.84 -0.99
C ARG A 280 -57.47 8.45 -1.44
N ALA A 281 -58.37 7.53 -1.75
CA ALA A 281 -58.00 6.20 -2.25
C ALA A 281 -57.14 6.24 -3.53
N ARG A 282 -57.31 7.27 -4.39
CA ARG A 282 -56.46 7.48 -5.59
C ARG A 282 -55.09 8.07 -5.27
N PHE A 283 -54.95 8.79 -4.15
CA PHE A 283 -53.62 9.17 -3.65
C PHE A 283 -52.93 7.96 -3.04
N ASP A 284 -53.64 7.17 -2.24
CA ASP A 284 -53.11 5.95 -1.62
C ASP A 284 -52.64 4.94 -2.71
N GLU A 285 -53.42 4.69 -3.76
CA GLU A 285 -53.02 3.86 -4.92
C GLU A 285 -51.75 4.39 -5.64
N MET A 286 -51.59 5.72 -5.72
CA MET A 286 -50.39 6.34 -6.30
C MET A 286 -49.18 6.30 -5.36
N LEU A 287 -49.39 6.22 -4.03
CA LEU A 287 -48.34 6.03 -3.03
C LEU A 287 -47.88 4.57 -3.00
N ASP A 288 -48.79 3.61 -3.04
CA ASP A 288 -48.48 2.17 -3.18
C ASP A 288 -47.67 1.93 -4.47
N ALA A 289 -48.08 2.54 -5.59
CA ALA A 289 -47.32 2.48 -6.84
C ALA A 289 -45.92 3.11 -6.71
N LEU A 290 -45.81 4.26 -6.02
CA LEU A 290 -44.53 4.91 -5.77
C LEU A 290 -43.60 4.01 -4.94
N ASP A 291 -44.10 3.36 -3.90
CA ASP A 291 -43.31 2.43 -3.07
C ASP A 291 -42.84 1.20 -3.86
N ILE A 292 -43.64 0.70 -4.81
CA ILE A 292 -43.21 -0.35 -5.74
C ILE A 292 -42.04 0.12 -6.62
N HIS A 293 -42.10 1.35 -7.17
CA HIS A 293 -41.01 1.90 -7.98
C HIS A 293 -39.75 2.22 -7.13
N ILE A 294 -39.92 2.69 -5.89
CA ILE A 294 -38.83 2.89 -4.92
C ILE A 294 -38.15 1.55 -4.61
N ALA A 295 -38.92 0.50 -4.34
CA ALA A 295 -38.39 -0.85 -4.07
C ALA A 295 -37.62 -1.43 -5.26
N ARG A 296 -38.04 -1.12 -6.50
CA ARG A 296 -37.33 -1.50 -7.74
C ARG A 296 -36.13 -0.61 -8.07
N ARG A 297 -35.94 0.50 -7.34
CA ARG A 297 -34.92 1.55 -7.60
C ARG A 297 -35.08 2.23 -8.96
N GLU A 298 -36.32 2.29 -9.45
CA GLU A 298 -36.75 2.98 -10.67
C GLU A 298 -36.91 4.48 -10.36
N PHE A 299 -35.79 5.18 -10.18
CA PHE A 299 -35.79 6.56 -9.65
C PHE A 299 -36.35 7.60 -10.64
N ASP A 300 -36.20 7.39 -11.95
CA ASP A 300 -36.76 8.29 -12.97
C ASP A 300 -38.29 8.25 -12.97
N GLU A 301 -38.87 7.05 -12.88
CA GLU A 301 -40.29 6.77 -12.74
C GLU A 301 -40.82 7.29 -11.38
N SER A 302 -40.10 6.99 -10.29
CA SER A 302 -40.45 7.44 -8.93
C SER A 302 -40.53 8.96 -8.84
N THR A 303 -39.51 9.68 -9.35
CA THR A 303 -39.54 11.16 -9.38
C THR A 303 -40.62 11.70 -10.30
N ALA A 304 -40.95 11.04 -11.40
CA ALA A 304 -42.06 11.44 -12.27
C ALA A 304 -43.43 11.25 -11.59
N LEU A 305 -43.62 10.19 -10.79
CA LEU A 305 -44.83 9.98 -9.99
C LEU A 305 -44.94 11.00 -8.85
N VAL A 306 -43.84 11.27 -8.14
CA VAL A 306 -43.77 12.33 -7.11
C VAL A 306 -44.18 13.69 -7.67
N LEU A 307 -43.70 14.08 -8.85
CA LEU A 307 -44.07 15.36 -9.46
C LEU A 307 -45.56 15.40 -9.83
N LYS A 308 -46.13 14.29 -10.34
CA LYS A 308 -47.57 14.17 -10.59
C LYS A 308 -48.41 14.23 -9.31
N LEU A 309 -47.92 13.63 -8.21
CA LEU A 309 -48.53 13.69 -6.88
C LEU A 309 -48.55 15.13 -6.37
N LYS A 310 -47.40 15.82 -6.36
CA LYS A 310 -47.30 17.23 -5.98
C LYS A 310 -48.23 18.11 -6.82
N GLN A 311 -48.22 17.97 -8.15
CA GLN A 311 -49.11 18.75 -9.03
C GLN A 311 -50.60 18.51 -8.74
N ARG A 312 -51.01 17.28 -8.42
CA ARG A 312 -52.39 16.96 -8.03
C ARG A 312 -52.76 17.47 -6.64
N LEU A 313 -51.81 17.52 -5.71
CA LEU A 313 -51.99 18.07 -4.37
C LEU A 313 -52.21 19.58 -4.42
N GLU A 314 -51.39 20.30 -5.20
CA GLU A 314 -51.57 21.75 -5.46
C GLU A 314 -52.92 22.04 -6.15
N ALA A 315 -53.30 21.25 -7.16
CA ALA A 315 -54.59 21.39 -7.84
C ALA A 315 -55.80 21.09 -6.94
N ALA A 316 -55.62 20.32 -5.87
CA ALA A 316 -56.66 20.05 -4.88
C ALA A 316 -56.79 21.18 -3.82
N GLY A 317 -55.74 21.98 -3.60
CA GLY A 317 -55.72 23.21 -2.78
C GLY A 317 -55.88 23.02 -1.26
N LYS A 318 -56.82 22.17 -0.83
CA LYS A 318 -57.05 21.72 0.55
C LYS A 318 -57.13 20.20 0.60
N GLY A 319 -56.07 19.53 0.12
CA GLY A 319 -55.90 18.10 0.38
C GLY A 319 -55.83 17.81 1.89
N PRO A 320 -56.19 16.60 2.35
CA PRO A 320 -56.05 16.24 3.77
C PRO A 320 -54.58 16.35 4.17
N GLU A 321 -54.29 17.03 5.29
CA GLU A 321 -52.92 17.31 5.72
C GLU A 321 -52.06 16.04 5.86
N ALA A 322 -52.65 14.94 6.36
CA ALA A 322 -52.02 13.62 6.43
C ALA A 322 -51.58 13.04 5.07
N VAL A 323 -52.22 13.40 3.95
CA VAL A 323 -51.81 12.97 2.60
C VAL A 323 -50.60 13.80 2.12
N ARG A 324 -50.54 15.09 2.48
CA ARG A 324 -49.34 15.91 2.25
C ARG A 324 -48.15 15.39 3.04
N GLU A 325 -48.33 15.13 4.33
CA GLU A 325 -47.29 14.59 5.22
C GLU A 325 -46.78 13.22 4.73
N ALA A 326 -47.68 12.33 4.28
CA ALA A 326 -47.28 11.08 3.64
C ALA A 326 -46.44 11.32 2.37
N VAL A 327 -46.92 12.14 1.43
CA VAL A 327 -46.17 12.47 0.20
C VAL A 327 -44.81 13.07 0.52
N GLU A 328 -44.70 13.96 1.51
CA GLU A 328 -43.43 14.54 1.96
C GLU A 328 -42.49 13.48 2.57
N ALA A 329 -43.02 12.50 3.32
CA ALA A 329 -42.25 11.38 3.84
C ALA A 329 -41.70 10.45 2.73
N HIS A 330 -42.52 10.05 1.75
CA HIS A 330 -42.04 9.24 0.60
C HIS A 330 -41.05 10.04 -0.28
N VAL A 331 -41.20 11.36 -0.39
CA VAL A 331 -40.22 12.24 -1.04
C VAL A 331 -38.88 12.24 -0.30
N ALA A 332 -38.91 12.32 1.03
CA ALA A 332 -37.70 12.29 1.85
C ALA A 332 -37.00 10.92 1.77
N GLU A 333 -37.74 9.81 1.77
CA GLU A 333 -37.16 8.46 1.60
C GLU A 333 -36.57 8.26 0.20
N LEU A 334 -37.27 8.66 -0.86
CA LEU A 334 -36.74 8.65 -2.23
C LEU A 334 -35.46 9.49 -2.34
N ALA A 335 -35.45 10.70 -1.79
CA ALA A 335 -34.26 11.56 -1.76
C ALA A 335 -33.11 10.91 -0.98
N ARG A 336 -33.38 10.31 0.19
CA ARG A 336 -32.40 9.60 1.02
C ARG A 336 -31.74 8.44 0.28
N LEU A 337 -32.51 7.68 -0.50
CA LEU A 337 -31.99 6.57 -1.32
C LEU A 337 -31.12 7.06 -2.48
N ILE A 338 -31.54 8.11 -3.20
CA ILE A 338 -30.73 8.71 -4.28
C ILE A 338 -29.45 9.36 -3.73
N LEU A 339 -29.51 10.00 -2.56
CA LEU A 339 -28.35 10.54 -1.83
C LEU A 339 -27.39 9.41 -1.41
N ALA A 340 -27.89 8.26 -0.96
CA ALA A 340 -27.06 7.10 -0.64
C ALA A 340 -26.31 6.56 -1.86
N ASP A 341 -26.92 6.55 -3.05
CA ASP A 341 -26.24 6.17 -4.30
C ASP A 341 -25.25 7.25 -4.79
N LEU A 342 -25.54 8.53 -4.55
CA LEU A 342 -24.61 9.63 -4.85
C LEU A 342 -23.35 9.57 -3.97
N LEU A 343 -23.48 9.13 -2.72
CA LEU A 343 -22.38 8.92 -1.78
C LEU A 343 -21.44 7.75 -2.15
N ILE A 344 -21.84 6.87 -3.09
CA ILE A 344 -20.98 5.77 -3.55
C ILE A 344 -19.72 6.34 -4.25
N PRO A 345 -18.50 6.06 -3.74
CA PRO A 345 -17.28 6.60 -4.35
C PRO A 345 -16.98 5.95 -5.70
N CYS A 346 -16.27 6.68 -6.57
CA CYS A 346 -15.89 6.24 -7.91
C CYS A 346 -17.04 5.96 -8.92
N SER A 347 -18.28 6.36 -8.62
CA SER A 347 -19.43 6.21 -9.53
C SER A 347 -19.20 6.88 -10.90
N PRO A 348 -19.74 6.31 -12.00
CA PRO A 348 -19.57 6.84 -13.34
C PRO A 348 -20.32 8.17 -13.52
N ARG A 349 -19.72 9.10 -14.28
CA ARG A 349 -20.26 10.47 -14.47
C ARG A 349 -21.74 10.51 -14.89
N LYS A 350 -22.18 9.59 -15.75
CA LYS A 350 -23.59 9.51 -16.19
C LYS A 350 -24.56 9.24 -15.04
N GLN A 351 -24.23 8.32 -14.14
CA GLN A 351 -25.06 8.00 -12.98
C GLN A 351 -25.07 9.16 -11.98
N VAL A 352 -23.91 9.78 -11.74
CA VAL A 352 -23.80 10.97 -10.87
C VAL A 352 -24.65 12.12 -11.42
N ALA A 353 -24.57 12.40 -12.72
CA ALA A 353 -25.37 13.44 -13.38
C ALA A 353 -26.88 13.14 -13.31
N GLY A 354 -27.28 11.89 -13.54
CA GLY A 354 -28.67 11.43 -13.39
C GLY A 354 -29.19 11.65 -11.96
N ASN A 355 -28.46 11.16 -10.95
CA ASN A 355 -28.83 11.30 -9.54
C ASN A 355 -28.94 12.77 -9.11
N VAL A 356 -28.03 13.65 -9.54
CA VAL A 356 -28.11 15.08 -9.23
C VAL A 356 -29.30 15.74 -9.94
N SER A 357 -29.57 15.42 -11.21
CA SER A 357 -30.75 15.90 -11.94
C SER A 357 -32.07 15.45 -11.27
N LEU A 358 -32.11 14.22 -10.75
CA LEU A 358 -33.25 13.69 -9.99
C LEU A 358 -33.44 14.43 -8.66
N LEU A 359 -32.37 14.71 -7.91
CA LEU A 359 -32.44 15.48 -6.67
C LEU A 359 -32.83 16.94 -6.90
N HIS A 360 -32.35 17.56 -7.99
CA HIS A 360 -32.76 18.89 -8.42
C HIS A 360 -34.27 18.95 -8.71
N ARG A 361 -34.79 17.97 -9.47
CA ARG A 361 -36.24 17.81 -9.73
C ARG A 361 -37.06 17.60 -8.45
N LEU A 362 -36.48 17.06 -7.38
CA LEU A 362 -37.14 16.91 -6.07
C LEU A 362 -37.07 18.17 -5.19
N GLY A 363 -36.13 19.09 -5.47
CA GLY A 363 -35.85 20.29 -4.67
C GLY A 363 -34.77 20.11 -3.58
N TRP A 364 -33.98 19.04 -3.65
CA TRP A 364 -32.98 18.65 -2.63
C TRP A 364 -31.55 19.06 -3.01
N ASP A 365 -31.40 20.24 -3.61
CA ASP A 365 -30.13 20.72 -4.16
C ASP A 365 -29.01 20.92 -3.12
N LYS A 366 -29.37 21.29 -1.89
CA LYS A 366 -28.40 21.60 -0.83
C LYS A 366 -27.74 20.32 -0.31
N GLU A 367 -28.56 19.30 -0.11
CA GLU A 367 -28.14 17.97 0.33
C GLU A 367 -27.41 17.24 -0.82
N ALA A 368 -27.86 17.44 -2.07
CA ALA A 368 -27.22 16.90 -3.27
C ALA A 368 -25.78 17.40 -3.45
N LYS A 369 -25.51 18.70 -3.32
CA LYS A 369 -24.13 19.23 -3.43
C LYS A 369 -23.23 18.72 -2.32
N GLU A 370 -23.73 18.58 -1.08
CA GLU A 370 -22.95 18.10 0.05
C GLU A 370 -22.61 16.60 -0.11
N ALA A 371 -23.59 15.78 -0.47
CA ALA A 371 -23.38 14.37 -0.79
C ALA A 371 -22.46 14.16 -2.00
N PHE A 372 -22.59 14.97 -3.05
CA PHE A 372 -21.68 14.98 -4.19
C PHE A 372 -20.24 15.25 -3.74
N LEU A 373 -19.99 16.39 -3.08
CA LEU A 373 -18.65 16.79 -2.63
C LEU A 373 -18.05 15.76 -1.66
N ALA A 374 -18.84 15.18 -0.75
CA ALA A 374 -18.42 14.09 0.13
C ALA A 374 -18.01 12.81 -0.65
N SER A 375 -18.77 12.44 -1.69
CA SER A 375 -18.43 11.33 -2.60
C SER A 375 -17.13 11.59 -3.38
N ARG A 376 -16.88 12.84 -3.77
CA ARG A 376 -15.62 13.27 -4.40
C ARG A 376 -14.44 13.18 -3.43
N SER A 377 -14.58 13.64 -2.19
CA SER A 377 -13.57 13.43 -1.13
C SER A 377 -13.29 11.95 -0.87
N ALA A 378 -14.33 11.10 -0.83
CA ALA A 378 -14.17 9.66 -0.66
C ALA A 378 -13.46 9.01 -1.86
N THR A 379 -13.74 9.49 -3.07
CA THR A 379 -13.04 9.09 -4.30
C THR A 379 -11.55 9.46 -4.26
N ILE A 380 -11.21 10.68 -3.85
CA ILE A 380 -9.82 11.11 -3.64
C ILE A 380 -9.13 10.19 -2.63
N LYS A 381 -9.70 10.04 -1.42
CA LYS A 381 -9.16 9.16 -0.36
C LYS A 381 -8.95 7.72 -0.83
N ASN A 382 -9.86 7.16 -1.62
CA ASN A 382 -9.72 5.81 -2.18
C ASN A 382 -8.56 5.72 -3.19
N ARG A 383 -8.42 6.71 -4.08
CA ARG A 383 -7.29 6.77 -5.03
C ARG A 383 -5.95 7.00 -4.34
N THR A 384 -5.88 7.87 -3.34
CA THR A 384 -4.67 8.07 -2.52
C THR A 384 -4.22 6.78 -1.84
N ARG A 385 -5.16 5.97 -1.32
CA ARG A 385 -4.86 4.65 -0.71
C ARG A 385 -4.32 3.60 -1.70
N GLN A 386 -4.50 3.80 -3.01
CA GLN A 386 -3.97 2.92 -4.05
C GLN A 386 -2.48 3.22 -4.35
N LEU A 387 -1.99 4.41 -3.97
CA LEU A 387 -0.59 4.79 -4.14
C LEU A 387 0.28 4.13 -3.06
N LYS A 388 1.31 3.39 -3.47
CA LYS A 388 2.29 2.78 -2.58
C LYS A 388 3.51 3.69 -2.42
N LEU A 389 4.06 3.77 -1.20
CA LEU A 389 5.31 4.48 -0.95
C LEU A 389 6.50 3.58 -1.29
N GLU A 390 6.84 3.49 -2.57
CA GLU A 390 7.96 2.66 -3.07
C GLU A 390 9.32 3.39 -2.95
N GLY A 391 9.69 3.75 -1.71
CA GLY A 391 11.00 4.28 -1.31
C GLY A 391 11.40 5.67 -1.84
N ASN A 392 10.82 6.14 -2.94
CA ASN A 392 11.15 7.41 -3.58
C ASN A 392 10.06 8.46 -3.34
N THR A 393 10.23 9.26 -2.28
CA THR A 393 9.33 10.34 -1.88
C THR A 393 8.97 11.29 -3.03
N ARG A 394 9.89 11.56 -3.97
CA ARG A 394 9.64 12.48 -5.10
C ARG A 394 8.62 11.92 -6.08
N LEU A 395 8.71 10.63 -6.41
CA LEU A 395 7.77 9.99 -7.32
C LEU A 395 6.38 9.86 -6.68
N TYR A 396 6.34 9.41 -5.42
CA TYR A 396 5.10 9.33 -4.64
C TYR A 396 4.38 10.68 -4.55
N ILE A 397 5.09 11.77 -4.22
CA ILE A 397 4.48 13.10 -4.11
C ILE A 397 4.02 13.65 -5.47
N ARG A 398 4.75 13.36 -6.56
CA ARG A 398 4.33 13.69 -7.93
C ARG A 398 3.02 12.98 -8.30
N GLU A 399 2.92 11.68 -8.01
CA GLU A 399 1.71 10.89 -8.28
C GLU A 399 0.54 11.30 -7.38
N LEU A 400 0.82 11.62 -6.11
CA LEU A 400 -0.15 12.19 -5.18
C LEU A 400 -0.70 13.53 -5.69
N ALA A 401 0.16 14.43 -6.17
CA ALA A 401 -0.24 15.72 -6.75
C ALA A 401 -1.14 15.50 -7.98
N VAL A 402 -0.70 14.67 -8.92
CA VAL A 402 -1.48 14.27 -10.11
C VAL A 402 -2.87 13.73 -9.72
N VAL A 403 -2.98 12.88 -8.70
CA VAL A 403 -4.27 12.35 -8.23
C VAL A 403 -5.14 13.44 -7.61
N TYR A 404 -4.61 14.24 -6.68
CA TYR A 404 -5.38 15.29 -6.00
C TYR A 404 -5.86 16.38 -6.97
N PHE A 405 -4.93 17.07 -7.65
CA PHE A 405 -5.27 18.26 -8.43
C PHE A 405 -6.13 17.94 -9.66
N ARG A 406 -5.95 16.77 -10.30
CA ARG A 406 -6.83 16.36 -11.40
C ARG A 406 -8.21 15.92 -10.92
N LEU A 407 -8.33 15.28 -9.75
CA LEU A 407 -9.65 14.97 -9.18
C LEU A 407 -10.38 16.23 -8.70
N ILE A 408 -9.65 17.23 -8.17
CA ILE A 408 -10.18 18.56 -7.86
C ILE A 408 -10.66 19.23 -9.16
N ARG A 409 -9.82 19.32 -10.20
CA ARG A 409 -10.17 19.89 -11.51
C ARG A 409 -11.45 19.29 -12.08
N ASN A 410 -11.49 17.96 -12.19
CA ASN A 410 -12.65 17.23 -12.71
C ASN A 410 -13.89 17.48 -11.84
N THR A 411 -13.73 17.66 -10.52
CA THR A 411 -14.84 17.98 -9.63
C THR A 411 -15.37 19.38 -9.86
N CYS A 412 -14.52 20.38 -10.08
CA CYS A 412 -14.94 21.73 -10.44
C CYS A 412 -15.65 21.76 -11.81
N GLU A 413 -15.11 21.07 -12.81
CA GLU A 413 -15.75 20.93 -14.13
C GLU A 413 -17.15 20.28 -14.03
N TRP A 414 -17.30 19.22 -13.22
CA TRP A 414 -18.59 18.56 -13.03
C TRP A 414 -19.56 19.41 -12.19
N TYR A 415 -19.05 20.13 -11.18
CA TYR A 415 -19.87 20.98 -10.32
C TYR A 415 -20.51 22.12 -11.10
N SER A 416 -19.75 22.81 -11.95
CA SER A 416 -20.27 23.90 -12.79
C SER A 416 -21.29 23.43 -13.84
N GLU A 417 -21.27 22.16 -14.23
CA GLU A 417 -22.26 21.58 -15.15
C GLU A 417 -23.54 21.16 -14.42
N PHE A 418 -23.41 20.53 -13.25
CA PHE A 418 -24.54 20.00 -12.49
C PHE A 418 -25.26 21.06 -11.64
N PHE A 419 -24.53 22.06 -11.13
CA PHE A 419 -25.03 23.10 -10.23
C PHE A 419 -24.80 24.49 -10.84
N GLN A 420 -25.78 24.95 -11.62
CA GLN A 420 -25.70 26.23 -12.34
C GLN A 420 -26.03 27.46 -11.46
N ASP A 421 -26.55 27.25 -10.25
CA ASP A 421 -26.84 28.32 -9.28
C ASP A 421 -25.54 28.92 -8.68
N PRO A 422 -25.24 30.20 -8.93
CA PRO A 422 -24.04 30.86 -8.40
C PRO A 422 -23.95 30.85 -6.86
N THR A 423 -25.07 30.81 -6.14
CA THR A 423 -25.05 30.80 -4.66
C THR A 423 -24.35 29.57 -4.10
N MET A 424 -24.38 28.46 -4.85
CA MET A 424 -23.83 27.18 -4.43
C MET A 424 -22.32 27.04 -4.67
N ILE A 425 -21.69 27.93 -5.45
CA ILE A 425 -20.24 27.90 -5.72
C ILE A 425 -19.41 28.05 -4.44
N SER A 426 -19.92 28.78 -3.45
CA SER A 426 -19.30 28.95 -2.12
C SER A 426 -18.92 27.62 -1.44
N ALA A 427 -19.76 26.59 -1.57
CA ALA A 427 -19.52 25.25 -1.02
C ALA A 427 -18.40 24.51 -1.76
N LEU A 428 -18.29 24.68 -3.08
CA LEU A 428 -17.18 24.14 -3.88
C LEU A 428 -15.84 24.73 -3.42
N ILE A 429 -15.76 26.05 -3.22
CA ILE A 429 -14.51 26.70 -2.77
C ILE A 429 -14.14 26.26 -1.34
N ALA A 430 -15.12 26.11 -0.44
CA ALA A 430 -14.88 25.58 0.90
C ALA A 430 -14.35 24.13 0.86
N TRP A 431 -14.90 23.29 -0.02
CA TRP A 431 -14.44 21.92 -0.25
C TRP A 431 -13.03 21.87 -0.86
N VAL A 432 -12.74 22.69 -1.87
CA VAL A 432 -11.39 22.82 -2.43
C VAL A 432 -10.40 23.16 -1.32
N ARG A 433 -10.67 24.18 -0.48
CA ARG A 433 -9.80 24.51 0.66
C ARG A 433 -9.55 23.31 1.59
N GLN A 434 -10.57 22.50 1.87
CA GLN A 434 -10.44 21.31 2.70
C GLN A 434 -9.56 20.22 2.07
N GLU A 435 -9.72 19.94 0.78
CA GLU A 435 -8.88 18.98 0.06
C GLU A 435 -7.44 19.47 -0.11
N MET A 436 -7.22 20.78 -0.29
CA MET A 436 -5.89 21.40 -0.30
C MET A 436 -5.18 21.23 1.05
N ALA A 437 -5.86 21.48 2.17
CA ALA A 437 -5.32 21.24 3.51
C ALA A 437 -5.05 19.74 3.76
N GLY A 438 -5.91 18.85 3.25
CA GLY A 438 -5.71 17.40 3.28
C GLY A 438 -4.46 16.96 2.52
N TYR A 439 -4.23 17.49 1.31
CA TYR A 439 -3.01 17.29 0.54
C TYR A 439 -1.78 17.82 1.31
N ALA A 440 -1.84 19.05 1.83
CA ALA A 440 -0.75 19.67 2.56
C ALA A 440 -0.36 18.88 3.81
N ALA A 441 -1.33 18.31 4.54
CA ALA A 441 -1.05 17.45 5.69
C ALA A 441 -0.31 16.14 5.32
N ILE A 442 -0.66 15.52 4.19
CA ILE A 442 0.07 14.35 3.67
C ILE A 442 1.47 14.76 3.21
N PHE A 443 1.59 15.85 2.45
CA PHE A 443 2.87 16.41 1.99
C PHE A 443 3.81 16.67 3.19
N ARG A 444 3.32 17.36 4.22
CA ARG A 444 4.04 17.67 5.46
C ARG A 444 4.61 16.42 6.11
N ARG A 445 3.78 15.38 6.29
CA ARG A 445 4.19 14.10 6.89
C ARG A 445 5.28 13.38 6.11
N HIS A 446 5.27 13.46 4.78
CA HIS A 446 6.23 12.73 3.93
C HIS A 446 7.47 13.54 3.52
N VAL A 447 7.41 14.88 3.50
CA VAL A 447 8.45 15.74 2.94
C VAL A 447 9.17 16.59 3.99
N PHE A 448 8.48 17.13 5.00
CA PHE A 448 9.06 18.06 5.99
C PHE A 448 9.61 17.35 7.24
N HIS A 449 10.18 16.16 7.08
CA HIS A 449 10.86 15.44 8.16
C HIS A 449 12.34 15.83 8.24
N GLU A 450 12.91 15.80 9.44
CA GLU A 450 14.22 16.44 9.74
C GLU A 450 15.38 15.99 8.85
N THR A 451 15.40 14.73 8.42
CA THR A 451 16.51 14.15 7.62
C THR A 451 16.41 14.43 6.12
N GLN A 452 15.37 15.13 5.64
CA GLN A 452 15.16 15.36 4.21
C GLN A 452 16.03 16.51 3.66
N LYS A 453 16.84 16.22 2.63
CA LYS A 453 17.63 17.23 1.89
C LYS A 453 16.74 18.29 1.22
N PHE A 454 17.17 19.57 1.22
CA PHE A 454 16.39 20.69 0.68
C PHE A 454 16.14 20.56 -0.83
N GLN A 455 17.09 20.01 -1.58
CA GLN A 455 16.94 19.67 -3.00
C GLN A 455 15.72 18.75 -3.28
N THR A 456 15.44 17.79 -2.40
CA THR A 456 14.29 16.88 -2.56
C THR A 456 12.97 17.60 -2.25
N ILE A 457 12.94 18.40 -1.18
CA ILE A 457 11.78 19.23 -0.83
C ILE A 457 11.43 20.16 -2.00
N ALA A 458 12.42 20.86 -2.55
CA ALA A 458 12.26 21.73 -3.71
C ALA A 458 11.72 21.01 -4.95
N SER A 459 12.21 19.78 -5.24
CA SER A 459 11.69 18.96 -6.34
C SER A 459 10.22 18.58 -6.11
N CYS A 460 9.85 18.18 -4.88
CA CYS A 460 8.47 17.87 -4.50
C CYS A 460 7.56 19.10 -4.64
N LEU A 461 7.99 20.26 -4.15
CA LEU A 461 7.27 21.53 -4.30
C LEU A 461 7.10 21.90 -5.78
N LYS A 462 8.14 21.76 -6.61
CA LYS A 462 8.05 22.02 -8.05
C LYS A 462 7.03 21.14 -8.75
N HIS A 463 7.01 19.83 -8.46
CA HIS A 463 5.98 18.94 -9.01
C HIS A 463 4.56 19.32 -8.57
N THR A 464 4.41 19.74 -7.31
CA THR A 464 3.13 20.22 -6.75
C THR A 464 2.65 21.46 -7.47
N LEU A 465 3.51 22.49 -7.60
CA LEU A 465 3.18 23.75 -8.25
C LEU A 465 2.77 23.57 -9.72
N VAL A 466 3.44 22.69 -10.46
CA VAL A 466 3.11 22.43 -11.88
C VAL A 466 1.71 21.83 -12.04
N GLU A 467 1.27 20.90 -11.18
CA GLU A 467 -0.09 20.35 -11.26
C GLU A 467 -1.15 21.36 -10.75
N VAL A 468 -0.77 22.33 -9.91
CA VAL A 468 -1.64 23.44 -9.45
C VAL A 468 -1.79 24.51 -10.53
N GLU A 469 -0.75 24.76 -11.32
CA GLU A 469 -0.80 25.67 -12.47
C GLU A 469 -1.84 25.22 -13.52
N ILE A 470 -2.08 23.91 -13.64
CA ILE A 470 -3.17 23.34 -14.47
C ILE A 470 -4.57 23.74 -13.96
N LEU A 471 -4.74 23.98 -12.65
CA LEU A 471 -5.99 24.51 -12.08
C LEU A 471 -6.17 26.00 -12.34
N GLY A 472 -5.08 26.77 -12.40
CA GLY A 472 -5.10 28.17 -12.81
C GLY A 472 -5.70 28.38 -14.20
N HIS A 473 -5.40 27.47 -15.13
CA HIS A 473 -5.99 27.45 -16.48
C HIS A 473 -7.51 27.15 -16.49
N ALA A 474 -8.04 26.59 -15.41
CA ALA A 474 -9.47 26.36 -15.20
C ALA A 474 -10.15 27.49 -14.36
N GLY A 475 -9.47 28.62 -14.17
CA GLY A 475 -9.99 29.78 -13.41
C GLY A 475 -9.81 29.69 -11.89
N LEU A 476 -9.03 28.72 -11.39
CA LEU A 476 -8.80 28.49 -9.96
C LEU A 476 -7.31 28.63 -9.63
N ASP A 477 -6.85 29.85 -9.33
CA ASP A 477 -5.51 30.03 -8.75
C ASP A 477 -5.50 29.62 -7.27
N LEU A 478 -4.93 28.45 -7.00
CA LEU A 478 -4.74 27.91 -5.65
C LEU A 478 -3.28 28.01 -5.17
N LYS A 479 -2.39 28.65 -5.95
CA LYS A 479 -0.95 28.72 -5.64
C LYS A 479 -0.71 29.45 -4.31
N PHE A 480 -1.40 30.57 -4.10
CA PHE A 480 -1.28 31.35 -2.86
C PHE A 480 -1.69 30.54 -1.62
N MET A 481 -2.66 29.63 -1.74
CA MET A 481 -3.14 28.80 -0.63
C MET A 481 -2.09 27.76 -0.20
N LEU A 482 -1.43 27.10 -1.16
CA LEU A 482 -0.32 26.19 -0.85
C LEU A 482 0.89 26.93 -0.29
N ASP A 483 1.19 28.11 -0.82
CA ASP A 483 2.29 28.92 -0.33
C ASP A 483 2.05 29.37 1.12
N GLN A 484 0.79 29.66 1.51
CA GLN A 484 0.41 29.90 2.92
C GLN A 484 0.53 28.64 3.79
N GLU A 485 0.01 27.49 3.34
CA GLU A 485 0.07 26.22 4.10
C GLU A 485 1.50 25.71 4.32
N PHE A 486 2.40 25.89 3.36
CA PHE A 486 3.79 25.44 3.43
C PHE A 486 4.76 26.45 4.05
N PHE A 487 4.40 27.73 4.13
CA PHE A 487 5.24 28.76 4.75
C PHE A 487 5.72 28.44 6.19
N PRO A 488 4.85 28.01 7.13
CA PRO A 488 5.29 27.67 8.49
C PRO A 488 6.20 26.45 8.52
N ASP A 489 5.93 25.43 7.69
CA ASP A 489 6.76 24.22 7.62
C ASP A 489 8.15 24.52 7.05
N LEU A 490 8.23 25.31 5.98
CA LEU A 490 9.50 25.71 5.38
C LEU A 490 10.32 26.57 6.35
N THR A 491 9.67 27.49 7.06
CA THR A 491 10.28 28.23 8.17
C THR A 491 10.81 27.30 9.26
N GLY A 492 10.04 26.26 9.63
CA GLY A 492 10.46 25.21 10.56
C GLY A 492 11.69 24.43 10.08
N CYS A 493 11.69 23.95 8.82
CA CYS A 493 12.84 23.25 8.25
C CYS A 493 14.11 24.10 8.23
N ILE A 494 14.00 25.40 7.92
CA ILE A 494 15.13 26.34 7.95
C ILE A 494 15.66 26.48 9.39
N ARG A 495 14.79 26.72 10.39
CA ARG A 495 15.19 26.82 11.82
C ARG A 495 15.77 25.52 12.38
N SER A 496 15.28 24.36 11.97
CA SER A 496 15.85 23.07 12.36
C SER A 496 17.25 22.87 11.76
N TYR A 497 17.49 23.35 10.54
CA TYR A 497 18.81 23.31 9.93
C TYR A 497 19.77 24.34 10.53
N GLU A 498 19.31 25.56 10.80
CA GLU A 498 20.00 26.60 11.59
C GLU A 498 20.48 26.04 12.94
N THR A 499 19.59 25.39 13.70
CA THR A 499 19.89 24.78 15.00
C THR A 499 20.99 23.71 14.88
N ARG A 500 20.96 22.90 13.81
CA ARG A 500 22.03 21.91 13.54
C ARG A 500 23.34 22.57 13.15
N CYS A 501 23.33 23.62 12.36
CA CYS A 501 24.54 24.40 12.04
C CYS A 501 25.16 24.98 13.33
N ILE A 502 24.35 25.59 14.20
CA ILE A 502 24.80 26.12 15.50
C ILE A 502 25.37 25.00 16.38
N ALA A 503 24.74 23.82 16.44
CA ALA A 503 25.24 22.69 17.23
C ALA A 503 26.56 22.12 16.68
N MET A 504 26.68 21.96 15.35
CA MET A 504 27.92 21.52 14.71
C MET A 504 29.06 22.52 14.93
N LEU A 505 28.78 23.82 14.81
CA LEU A 505 29.78 24.87 15.04
C LEU A 505 30.13 25.02 16.52
N GLY A 506 29.17 24.86 17.43
CA GLY A 506 29.42 24.82 18.88
C GLY A 506 30.31 23.65 19.29
N LYS A 507 30.10 22.48 18.67
CA LYS A 507 31.01 21.33 18.83
C LYS A 507 32.40 21.63 18.25
N ALA A 508 32.48 22.19 17.04
CA ALA A 508 33.76 22.56 16.42
C ALA A 508 34.55 23.57 17.26
N VAL A 509 33.87 24.58 17.85
CA VAL A 509 34.50 25.55 18.78
C VAL A 509 34.96 24.89 20.08
N ALA A 510 34.29 23.83 20.55
CA ALA A 510 34.70 23.10 21.76
C ALA A 510 35.87 22.12 21.51
N GLU A 511 36.01 21.63 20.28
CA GLU A 511 37.13 20.78 19.84
C GLU A 511 38.34 21.58 19.31
N ASP A 512 38.18 22.89 19.07
CA ASP A 512 39.24 23.74 18.55
C ASP A 512 40.28 24.10 19.63
N SER A 513 41.55 23.81 19.35
CA SER A 513 42.72 24.27 20.10
C SER A 513 42.92 25.80 20.13
N LEU A 514 42.09 26.56 19.41
CA LEU A 514 42.19 28.01 19.18
C LEU A 514 43.51 28.41 18.50
N ALA A 515 44.16 27.47 17.84
CA ALA A 515 45.38 27.70 17.08
C ALA A 515 45.08 28.33 15.70
N ILE A 516 46.06 29.08 15.18
CA ILE A 516 45.99 29.67 13.84
C ILE A 516 46.05 28.55 12.80
N ALA A 517 44.93 28.25 12.15
CA ALA A 517 44.80 27.09 11.27
C ALA A 517 44.86 27.45 9.79
N SER A 518 44.43 28.65 9.40
CA SER A 518 44.50 29.12 8.02
C SER A 518 44.88 30.59 7.91
N LYS A 519 45.43 30.97 6.74
CA LYS A 519 45.77 32.35 6.40
C LYS A 519 44.96 32.76 5.17
N ILE A 520 43.95 33.60 5.35
CA ILE A 520 43.10 34.06 4.25
C ILE A 520 43.64 35.39 3.71
N THR A 521 43.73 35.50 2.38
CA THR A 521 44.13 36.74 1.71
C THR A 521 43.03 37.79 1.85
N ALA A 522 43.35 38.95 2.42
CA ALA A 522 42.38 40.01 2.64
C ALA A 522 41.74 40.50 1.32
N GLY A 523 40.41 40.45 1.24
CA GLY A 523 39.65 40.81 0.03
C GLY A 523 39.39 42.31 -0.15
N THR A 524 39.70 43.14 0.86
CA THR A 524 39.52 44.60 0.86
C THR A 524 40.80 45.29 1.35
N GLU A 525 41.14 46.42 0.74
CA GLU A 525 42.39 47.15 1.02
C GLU A 525 42.49 47.66 2.47
N GLU A 526 41.36 47.93 3.11
CA GLU A 526 41.29 48.39 4.50
C GLU A 526 41.74 47.32 5.49
N LEU A 527 41.34 46.06 5.29
CA LEU A 527 41.80 44.94 6.13
C LEU A 527 43.29 44.64 5.92
N ALA A 528 43.78 44.78 4.69
CA ALA A 528 45.18 44.59 4.36
C ALA A 528 46.11 45.60 5.07
N LYS A 529 45.59 46.80 5.42
CA LYS A 529 46.32 47.81 6.20
C LYS A 529 46.39 47.49 7.70
N VAL A 530 45.40 46.78 8.26
CA VAL A 530 45.30 46.53 9.72
C VAL A 530 45.93 45.19 10.13
N PHE A 531 45.75 44.13 9.34
CA PHE A 531 46.22 42.77 9.67
C PHE A 531 47.24 42.21 8.67
N GLY A 532 47.67 43.01 7.69
CA GLY A 532 48.52 42.59 6.59
C GLY A 532 47.75 41.79 5.52
N LYS A 533 48.46 41.38 4.46
CA LYS A 533 47.85 40.65 3.32
C LYS A 533 47.29 39.26 3.67
N GLN A 534 47.71 38.67 4.80
CA GLN A 534 47.31 37.33 5.24
C GLN A 534 46.77 37.40 6.66
N ILE A 535 45.45 37.31 6.81
CA ILE A 535 44.78 37.32 8.12
C ILE A 535 44.89 35.90 8.72
N PRO A 536 45.50 35.73 9.91
CA PRO A 536 45.53 34.46 10.62
C PRO A 536 44.14 34.18 11.23
N ILE A 537 43.54 33.04 10.88
CA ILE A 537 42.17 32.69 11.24
C ILE A 537 42.15 31.32 11.95
N ILE A 538 41.33 31.25 13.01
CA ILE A 538 41.10 30.04 13.81
C ILE A 538 40.28 29.00 13.00
N ALA A 539 40.51 27.70 13.21
CA ALA A 539 39.86 26.63 12.44
C ALA A 539 38.32 26.74 12.48
N ALA A 540 37.74 27.07 13.64
CA ALA A 540 36.31 27.31 13.81
C ALA A 540 35.72 28.37 12.86
N VAL A 541 36.46 29.43 12.51
CA VAL A 541 35.98 30.47 11.58
C VAL A 541 36.13 30.04 10.12
N SER A 542 37.15 29.23 9.81
CA SER A 542 37.18 28.55 8.50
C SER A 542 36.02 27.57 8.34
N LYS A 543 35.64 26.85 9.42
CA LYS A 543 34.48 25.95 9.42
C LYS A 543 33.14 26.72 9.37
N LEU A 544 33.08 27.91 9.94
CA LEU A 544 31.92 28.82 9.82
C LEU A 544 31.66 29.22 8.37
N ASP A 545 32.68 29.60 7.59
CA ASP A 545 32.51 29.97 6.17
C ASP A 545 32.07 28.77 5.31
N GLU A 546 32.61 27.58 5.57
CA GLU A 546 32.20 26.34 4.93
C GLU A 546 30.72 26.03 5.22
N VAL A 547 30.32 26.03 6.49
CA VAL A 547 28.94 25.76 6.92
C VAL A 547 27.96 26.83 6.40
N LEU A 548 28.34 28.10 6.35
CA LEU A 548 27.51 29.17 5.79
C LEU A 548 27.41 29.11 4.25
N THR A 549 28.47 28.66 3.58
CA THR A 549 28.45 28.40 2.13
C THR A 549 27.51 27.22 1.81
N ASP A 550 27.60 26.13 2.57
CA ASP A 550 26.71 24.97 2.44
C ASP A 550 25.25 25.30 2.79
N PHE A 551 25.05 26.14 3.81
CA PHE A 551 23.72 26.65 4.17
C PHE A 551 23.11 27.45 3.02
N GLY A 552 23.90 28.33 2.37
CA GLY A 552 23.49 29.04 1.17
C GLY A 552 23.19 28.10 -0.02
N ASN A 553 24.02 27.08 -0.23
CA ASN A 553 23.86 26.09 -1.30
C ASN A 553 22.52 25.35 -1.18
N GLU A 554 22.16 24.86 0.02
CA GLU A 554 20.91 24.17 0.26
C GLU A 554 19.69 25.12 0.23
N LEU A 555 19.81 26.33 0.79
CA LEU A 555 18.72 27.33 0.76
C LEU A 555 18.34 27.76 -0.66
N ARG A 556 19.29 27.82 -1.60
CA ARG A 556 19.06 28.15 -3.01
C ARG A 556 17.89 27.38 -3.63
N TYR A 557 17.65 26.14 -3.18
CA TYR A 557 16.58 25.30 -3.72
C TYR A 557 15.16 25.69 -3.23
N ILE A 558 15.04 26.37 -2.08
CA ILE A 558 13.75 26.67 -1.44
C ILE A 558 13.42 28.17 -1.38
N VAL A 559 14.44 29.04 -1.28
CA VAL A 559 14.21 30.47 -1.06
C VAL A 559 13.38 31.10 -2.17
N ARG A 560 12.22 31.61 -1.76
CA ARG A 560 11.38 32.57 -2.48
C ARG A 560 11.43 33.89 -1.74
N ASP A 561 10.99 34.98 -2.37
CA ASP A 561 11.03 36.33 -1.79
C ASP A 561 10.36 36.41 -0.39
N SER A 562 9.30 35.65 -0.16
CA SER A 562 8.62 35.55 1.15
C SER A 562 9.47 34.93 2.26
N LEU A 563 10.41 34.04 1.93
CA LEU A 563 11.30 33.36 2.89
C LEU A 563 12.64 34.07 3.08
N TYR A 564 12.88 35.18 2.35
CA TYR A 564 14.12 35.94 2.43
C TYR A 564 14.40 36.46 3.85
N GLY A 565 13.39 37.02 4.52
CA GLY A 565 13.51 37.54 5.89
C GLY A 565 13.93 36.48 6.90
N GLN A 566 13.30 35.29 6.86
CA GLN A 566 13.70 34.17 7.73
C GLN A 566 15.10 33.66 7.36
N SER A 567 15.46 33.61 6.08
CA SER A 567 16.79 33.18 5.65
C SER A 567 17.90 34.08 6.20
N VAL A 568 17.73 35.40 6.10
CA VAL A 568 18.66 36.38 6.69
C VAL A 568 18.71 36.24 8.21
N ALA A 569 17.57 36.17 8.89
CA ALA A 569 17.51 35.99 10.34
C ALA A 569 18.24 34.72 10.81
N SER A 570 18.10 33.61 10.07
CA SER A 570 18.76 32.34 10.39
C SER A 570 20.28 32.42 10.23
N VAL A 571 20.77 33.13 9.20
CA VAL A 571 22.21 33.36 9.04
C VAL A 571 22.76 34.27 10.14
N THR A 572 22.04 35.34 10.50
CA THR A 572 22.39 36.19 11.64
C THR A 572 22.45 35.36 12.94
N ALA A 573 21.48 34.47 13.17
CA ALA A 573 21.44 33.60 14.34
C ALA A 573 22.57 32.55 14.36
N ILE A 574 23.00 32.00 13.21
CA ILE A 574 24.19 31.14 13.12
C ILE A 574 25.45 31.91 13.54
N ILE A 575 25.63 33.13 13.01
CA ILE A 575 26.79 33.99 13.33
C ILE A 575 26.78 34.38 14.81
N GLU A 576 25.65 34.85 15.34
CA GLU A 576 25.46 35.19 16.75
C GLU A 576 25.68 33.97 17.66
N GLY A 577 25.20 32.79 17.25
CA GLY A 577 25.40 31.52 17.91
C GLY A 577 26.89 31.18 18.06
N VAL A 578 27.68 31.30 16.99
CA VAL A 578 29.13 31.06 17.05
C VAL A 578 29.84 32.11 17.91
N LEU A 579 29.49 33.39 17.79
CA LEU A 579 30.05 34.44 18.65
C LEU A 579 29.77 34.18 20.14
N LYS A 580 28.57 33.69 20.50
CA LYS A 580 28.23 33.26 21.88
C LYS A 580 29.05 32.05 22.34
N HIS A 581 29.30 31.07 21.47
CA HIS A 581 30.15 29.92 21.81
C HIS A 581 31.62 30.33 22.00
N LEU A 582 32.16 31.19 21.14
CA LEU A 582 33.52 31.76 21.27
C LEU A 582 33.65 32.61 22.55
N LEU A 583 32.64 33.42 22.88
CA LEU A 583 32.59 34.18 24.14
C LEU A 583 32.50 33.27 25.37
N THR A 584 31.83 32.12 25.26
CA THR A 584 31.75 31.12 26.33
C THR A 584 33.07 30.36 26.49
N ALA A 585 33.78 30.08 25.39
CA ALA A 585 35.14 29.54 25.43
C ALA A 585 36.11 30.53 26.10
N LEU A 586 36.07 31.82 25.73
CA LEU A 586 36.83 32.90 26.39
C LEU A 586 36.66 32.88 27.92
N ARG A 587 35.40 32.84 28.39
CA ARG A 587 35.07 32.89 29.82
C ARG A 587 35.50 31.66 30.64
N ARG A 588 35.94 30.57 30.00
CA ARG A 588 36.42 29.35 30.70
C ARG A 588 37.89 29.43 31.15
N GLY A 589 38.63 30.48 30.76
CA GLY A 589 39.87 30.90 31.44
C GLY A 589 41.15 30.11 31.13
N THR A 590 41.14 29.17 30.18
CA THR A 590 42.32 28.35 29.82
C THR A 590 42.99 28.85 28.53
N ILE A 591 43.29 30.14 28.43
CA ILE A 591 43.66 30.80 27.15
C ILE A 591 44.93 31.63 27.32
N THR A 592 45.83 31.54 26.35
CA THR A 592 47.05 32.35 26.27
C THR A 592 46.81 33.65 25.49
N TYR A 593 47.58 34.71 25.76
CA TYR A 593 47.48 35.99 25.04
C TYR A 593 47.53 35.87 23.50
N ALA A 594 48.24 34.87 22.97
CA ALA A 594 48.27 34.58 21.54
C ALA A 594 46.93 34.05 20.99
N GLN A 595 46.21 33.24 21.77
CA GLN A 595 44.88 32.74 21.43
C GLN A 595 43.81 33.84 21.62
N GLU A 596 43.93 34.71 22.63
CA GLU A 596 43.06 35.89 22.76
C GLU A 596 43.18 36.82 21.53
N PHE A 597 44.41 37.11 21.10
CA PHE A 597 44.66 37.90 19.89
C PHE A 597 44.11 37.22 18.64
N ALA A 598 44.37 35.92 18.46
CA ALA A 598 43.84 35.16 17.32
C ALA A 598 42.30 35.16 17.28
N LEU A 599 41.64 35.15 18.44
CA LEU A 599 40.19 35.20 18.53
C LEU A 599 39.64 36.60 18.23
N LEU A 600 40.31 37.67 18.67
CA LEU A 600 39.93 39.04 18.34
C LEU A 600 40.06 39.29 16.82
N VAL A 601 41.17 38.87 16.21
CA VAL A 601 41.36 38.87 14.74
C VAL A 601 40.26 38.07 14.04
N SER A 602 39.91 36.89 14.58
CA SER A 602 38.87 36.02 14.01
C SER A 602 37.47 36.64 14.10
N THR A 603 37.13 37.34 15.19
CA THR A 603 35.85 38.08 15.27
C THR A 603 35.77 39.24 14.28
N GLN A 604 36.87 39.97 14.08
CA GLN A 604 36.94 41.02 13.06
C GLN A 604 36.79 40.43 11.65
N ALA A 605 37.42 39.29 11.36
CA ALA A 605 37.29 38.59 10.09
C ALA A 605 35.84 38.13 9.79
N ILE A 606 35.07 37.71 10.80
CA ILE A 606 33.64 37.41 10.63
C ILE A 606 32.89 38.66 10.13
N VAL A 607 33.07 39.80 10.82
CA VAL A 607 32.38 41.05 10.47
C VAL A 607 32.78 41.54 9.07
N SER A 608 34.07 41.46 8.73
CA SER A 608 34.63 42.11 7.55
C SER A 608 34.68 41.25 6.28
N TRP A 609 34.51 39.92 6.39
CA TRP A 609 34.63 38.99 5.27
C TRP A 609 33.44 38.04 5.12
N VAL A 610 32.92 37.49 6.23
CA VAL A 610 31.78 36.56 6.20
C VAL A 610 30.48 37.32 5.90
N ILE A 611 30.18 38.39 6.65
CA ILE A 611 28.93 39.15 6.48
C ILE A 611 28.76 39.73 5.05
N PRO A 612 29.78 40.38 4.44
CA PRO A 612 29.63 40.93 3.09
C PRO A 612 29.38 39.86 2.02
N ARG A 613 30.06 38.70 2.08
CA ARG A 613 29.86 37.61 1.11
C ARG A 613 28.40 37.13 1.11
N ILE A 614 27.78 37.02 2.29
CA ILE A 614 26.38 36.61 2.44
C ILE A 614 25.43 37.70 1.94
N GLY A 615 25.68 38.97 2.27
CA GLY A 615 24.85 40.09 1.79
C GLY A 615 24.78 40.20 0.26
N TYR A 616 25.86 39.87 -0.46
CA TYR A 616 25.87 39.77 -1.92
C TYR A 616 25.30 38.44 -2.45
N ALA A 617 25.48 37.32 -1.73
CA ALA A 617 24.97 36.01 -2.14
C ALA A 617 23.46 35.83 -1.90
N ALA A 618 22.85 36.59 -0.99
CA ALA A 618 21.44 36.45 -0.66
C ALA A 618 20.50 37.02 -1.75
N ARG A 619 20.96 37.96 -2.58
CA ARG A 619 20.11 38.59 -3.62
C ARG A 619 19.59 37.57 -4.65
N PRO A 620 18.27 37.52 -4.91
CA PRO A 620 17.73 36.70 -6.00
C PRO A 620 18.40 37.04 -7.34
N GLY A 621 18.87 36.01 -8.06
CA GLY A 621 19.48 36.13 -9.39
C GLY A 621 21.01 36.01 -9.48
N VAL A 622 21.77 36.29 -8.41
CA VAL A 622 23.26 36.30 -8.49
C VAL A 622 23.87 34.87 -8.50
N TRP A 623 23.14 33.88 -7.98
CA TRP A 623 23.55 32.47 -7.89
C TRP A 623 23.77 31.73 -9.22
N ALA A 624 23.41 32.31 -10.36
CA ALA A 624 23.49 31.65 -11.67
C ALA A 624 24.90 31.68 -12.30
N HIS A 625 25.74 32.66 -11.97
CA HIS A 625 26.90 33.02 -12.81
C HIS A 625 28.30 32.63 -12.31
N ARG A 626 28.45 32.01 -11.13
CA ARG A 626 29.79 31.72 -10.54
C ARG A 626 30.27 30.27 -10.51
N HIS A 627 29.57 29.35 -11.19
CA HIS A 627 30.01 27.96 -11.37
C HIS A 627 29.98 27.52 -12.84
N ARG A 628 30.90 28.07 -13.66
CA ARG A 628 31.57 27.26 -14.69
C ARG A 628 32.95 26.90 -14.16
N HIS A 629 33.30 25.61 -14.20
CA HIS A 629 34.66 25.18 -13.95
C HIS A 629 35.62 25.83 -14.98
N PRO A 630 36.85 26.20 -14.59
CA PRO A 630 37.89 26.50 -15.55
C PRO A 630 38.25 25.22 -16.31
N GLN A 631 38.19 25.23 -17.64
CA GLN A 631 38.82 24.18 -18.44
C GLN A 631 40.35 24.37 -18.39
N PRO A 632 41.15 23.31 -18.18
CA PRO A 632 42.59 23.39 -18.24
C PRO A 632 43.05 23.36 -19.71
N GLY A 633 43.40 24.52 -20.28
CA GLY A 633 44.01 24.56 -21.61
C GLY A 633 43.69 25.78 -22.46
N ALA A 634 44.20 26.96 -22.09
CA ALA A 634 44.36 28.09 -23.01
C ALA A 634 45.49 29.01 -22.53
N ALA A 635 46.69 28.81 -23.06
CA ALA A 635 47.81 29.72 -22.80
C ALA A 635 47.75 30.94 -23.74
N ALA A 636 48.13 32.10 -23.19
CA ALA A 636 48.55 33.32 -23.88
C ALA A 636 47.61 33.96 -24.92
N ARG A 637 47.18 35.21 -24.63
CA ARG A 637 47.53 36.42 -25.42
C ARG A 637 47.00 37.71 -24.78
N GLY A 638 47.90 38.69 -24.64
CA GLY A 638 47.62 40.13 -24.80
C GLY A 638 46.64 40.84 -23.86
N LEU A 639 47.18 41.63 -22.93
CA LEU A 639 46.63 42.96 -22.63
C LEU A 639 46.77 43.87 -23.87
N PRO A 640 45.88 44.86 -24.08
CA PRO A 640 46.27 46.21 -23.66
C PRO A 640 45.14 47.11 -23.11
N ALA A 641 45.59 48.06 -22.29
CA ALA A 641 45.14 49.45 -22.12
C ALA A 641 43.66 49.80 -21.82
N VAL A 642 43.50 50.50 -20.70
CA VAL A 642 42.39 51.44 -20.40
C VAL A 642 42.51 52.69 -21.28
N PRO A 643 41.39 53.34 -21.64
CA PRO A 643 41.32 54.78 -21.51
C PRO A 643 40.11 55.27 -20.69
N THR A 644 40.35 56.38 -20.02
CA THR A 644 39.44 57.17 -19.18
C THR A 644 38.34 57.87 -19.98
N GLY A 645 37.15 58.03 -19.40
CA GLY A 645 36.15 58.99 -19.88
C GLY A 645 34.71 58.61 -19.59
N ARG A 646 34.11 59.18 -18.53
CA ARG A 646 32.65 59.24 -18.36
C ARG A 646 32.23 60.63 -17.91
N VAL A 647 31.66 61.38 -18.85
CA VAL A 647 30.85 62.58 -18.59
C VAL A 647 29.39 62.12 -18.39
N LEU A 648 28.67 62.79 -17.49
CA LEU A 648 27.25 62.57 -17.22
C LEU A 648 26.38 63.07 -18.39
N PRO A 649 25.24 62.42 -18.69
CA PRO A 649 24.13 63.06 -19.40
C PRO A 649 23.04 63.53 -18.43
N GLU A 650 22.57 64.76 -18.63
CA GLU A 650 21.45 65.38 -17.91
C GLU A 650 20.08 65.00 -18.49
N ALA A 651 19.03 65.61 -17.94
CA ALA A 651 17.64 65.21 -18.07
C ALA A 651 16.97 65.53 -19.42
N VAL A 652 16.07 64.63 -19.79
CA VAL A 652 14.69 64.88 -20.24
C VAL A 652 14.32 66.33 -20.63
N THR A 653 14.15 66.53 -21.94
CA THR A 653 12.98 67.21 -22.52
C THR A 653 12.62 66.50 -23.82
N GLY A 654 11.37 66.04 -23.95
CA GLY A 654 10.88 65.46 -25.18
C GLY A 654 10.02 66.46 -25.95
N ASP A 655 10.27 66.59 -27.26
CA ASP A 655 9.38 67.20 -28.23
C ASP A 655 9.25 66.24 -29.43
N CYS A 656 8.02 66.02 -29.88
CA CYS A 656 7.71 65.20 -31.06
C CYS A 656 6.80 65.98 -32.02
N PRO A 657 7.19 66.12 -33.29
CA PRO A 657 6.32 65.86 -34.43
C PRO A 657 6.45 64.37 -34.81
N GLY A 658 5.50 63.67 -35.41
CA GLY A 658 4.29 64.05 -36.12
C GLY A 658 4.04 62.98 -37.20
N ASP A 659 2.78 62.67 -37.48
CA ASP A 659 2.30 61.89 -38.63
C ASP A 659 2.77 60.41 -38.81
N LEU A 660 1.99 59.45 -38.28
CA LEU A 660 1.03 58.65 -39.08
C LEU A 660 0.25 57.63 -38.22
#